data_AF-A0A942ZC23-F1
#
_entry.id   AF-A0A942ZC23-F1
#
_cell.length_a   1.000
_cell.length_b   1.000
_cell.length_c   1.000
_cell.angle_alpha   90.00
_cell.angle_beta   90.00
_cell.angle_gamma   90.00
#
_symmetry.space_group_name_H-M   'P 1'
#
loop_
_entity.id
_entity.type
_entity.pdbx_description
1 polymer ?
#
loop_
_entity_poly.entity_id
_entity_poly.type
_entity_poly.pdbx_seq_one_letter_code
_entity_poly.pdbx_strand_id
1 'polypeptide(L)'
;MQTPDEMFHLFMENCRTIDRLRSLKILLDKDEILGEIRYDPPFQREFLWNKTKKSYLIESVILNMDIPPITLFEEDDCYEIIDGRQRYQTLLEFVNNGFSLDAKGLPVLKYLHGKYFRDFDEKFQKAFLNDVYLRTREIEILPNKKLSKTQKDFIKKSFFRRYNAGLSCLTRVELDKAKYTDNKIINYFRNNLKGNVELIEKILMLFKPNYSKKNFDEADNIERILQVFRFLFVIEDIPINSFFKKENKNEIIECYFFTKQQKRNNCKTIFNSFIKKIELLNRLKSILDSNNIEYNMIFFNTIYWAVTVSQKEGITNKQFDSDAFFIAFKNFAKKNIELFTKPDKEVYYMVRIRELYKLTAGFFEQYFNISLKKYIESEKTRNPLLNAILDFTSEKAKNFKFDFREITKHVPDSLPIIEILNKFEQNNVLLCPPYQRKEKITKTKSSRIIESILLGYTIPPIYVLVHENGIWEIVDGQQRLLTIIGFCGKTYMDEAGRVKMSKKHKFALQNLEVLRSYNGVTFENLSERDKKRILNFVIPVIFIYQKNNKLFEPHSLFLRHNSKPYPISNNSFEMWNTIMPEDVSLFIRKLYSQHYQWFYIVMKKNNIRKKNEQLYTTLMYLEAMTTNEIRKENPYINFRNKLDSMQVEIKKPARISNFLYNLYFATAEEKDEVSKKIENYIYKLKLLLENKSSFNDSFLRDELEKLILVNEGKTRNKQTMIILWYLVSPLKNDVIINYNEEIKKSIKNILRLFIFKKDKLIRKTDVKQRFNSAIDEYWANFVSLDNNNKNEREKKNDEPLIKGKKATKKIVRTNVVNKRKSDIQKENDKNKTVNDNGPKNVAININLFNQDTTIDYEN
;
A
#
# COMPACT_ATOMS: atom_id res chain seq x y z
N MET A 1 19.56 25.84 -12.82
CA MET A 1 18.73 24.61 -12.79
C MET A 1 19.67 23.44 -12.84
N GLN A 2 19.69 22.56 -11.84
CA GLN A 2 20.66 21.46 -11.79
C GLN A 2 20.23 20.34 -12.73
N THR A 3 21.12 19.93 -13.64
CA THR A 3 20.87 18.81 -14.57
C THR A 3 20.82 17.48 -13.81
N PRO A 4 20.20 16.41 -14.35
CA PRO A 4 20.31 15.06 -13.77
C PRO A 4 21.75 14.61 -13.50
N ASP A 5 22.72 15.12 -14.27
CA ASP A 5 24.15 14.85 -14.11
C ASP A 5 24.76 15.58 -12.90
N GLU A 6 24.32 16.81 -12.58
CA GLU A 6 24.70 17.49 -11.32
C GLU A 6 24.20 16.73 -10.08
N MET A 7 23.06 16.04 -10.20
CA MET A 7 22.49 15.24 -9.11
C MET A 7 23.20 13.90 -8.90
N PHE A 8 23.97 13.41 -9.89
CA PHE A 8 24.73 12.16 -9.81
C PHE A 8 25.82 12.22 -8.74
N HIS A 9 26.47 13.38 -8.62
CA HIS A 9 27.61 13.61 -7.74
C HIS A 9 27.22 14.15 -6.36
N LEU A 10 26.00 14.70 -6.24
CA LEU A 10 25.56 15.46 -5.06
C LEU A 10 25.76 14.70 -3.74
N PHE A 11 25.33 13.45 -3.63
CA PHE A 11 25.48 12.71 -2.37
C PHE A 11 26.95 12.33 -2.11
N MET A 12 27.61 11.73 -3.10
CA MET A 12 28.96 11.17 -2.97
C MET A 12 30.03 12.22 -2.63
N GLU A 13 29.87 13.43 -3.14
CA GLU A 13 30.86 14.48 -2.96
C GLU A 13 30.61 15.33 -1.70
N ASN A 14 29.43 15.22 -1.09
CA ASN A 14 29.00 16.12 -0.02
C ASN A 14 28.57 15.44 1.28
N CYS A 15 28.30 14.14 1.26
CA CYS A 15 27.79 13.43 2.43
C CYS A 15 28.53 12.12 2.69
N ARG A 16 28.49 11.69 3.95
CA ARG A 16 28.90 10.34 4.37
C ARG A 16 27.80 9.68 5.19
N THR A 17 27.86 8.36 5.30
CA THR A 17 26.98 7.58 6.18
C THR A 17 27.81 6.93 7.27
N ILE A 18 27.39 7.09 8.52
CA ILE A 18 28.01 6.45 9.68
C ILE A 18 26.95 5.65 10.42
N ASP A 19 27.25 4.38 10.71
CA ASP A 19 26.40 3.57 11.59
C ASP A 19 26.91 3.72 13.04
N ARG A 20 26.03 4.06 13.98
CA ARG A 20 26.33 4.20 15.42
C ARG A 20 25.42 3.28 16.24
N LEU A 21 25.83 3.04 17.48
CA LEU A 21 25.02 2.36 18.48
C LEU A 21 24.60 3.38 19.55
N ARG A 22 23.30 3.54 19.78
CA ARG A 22 22.74 4.50 20.74
C ARG A 22 21.86 3.77 21.75
N SER A 23 21.99 4.08 23.03
CA SER A 23 21.04 3.60 24.05
C SER A 23 19.67 4.24 23.82
N LEU A 24 18.61 3.63 24.35
CA LEU A 24 17.27 4.21 24.27
C LEU A 24 17.19 5.56 24.99
N LYS A 25 17.92 5.74 26.09
CA LYS A 25 18.00 7.02 26.80
C LYS A 25 18.50 8.14 25.87
N ILE A 26 19.69 7.96 25.30
CA ILE A 26 20.32 8.92 24.39
C ILE A 26 19.45 9.23 23.17
N LEU A 27 18.68 8.26 22.69
CA LEU A 27 17.84 8.43 21.52
C LEU A 27 16.50 9.12 21.84
N LEU A 28 15.93 8.93 23.03
CA LEU A 28 14.56 9.37 23.35
C LEU A 28 14.51 10.62 24.25
N ASP A 29 15.58 10.89 24.99
CA ASP A 29 15.67 12.00 25.91
C ASP A 29 16.04 13.30 25.17
N LYS A 30 15.26 14.36 25.39
CA LYS A 30 15.47 15.67 24.76
C LYS A 30 16.57 16.49 25.44
N ASP A 31 16.88 16.16 26.69
CA ASP A 31 17.81 16.91 27.53
C ASP A 31 19.26 16.36 27.44
N GLU A 32 19.50 15.33 26.62
CA GLU A 32 20.82 14.73 26.40
C GLU A 32 21.52 15.19 25.09
N ILE A 33 22.81 14.82 24.96
CA ILE A 33 23.87 15.25 24.02
C ILE A 33 23.48 15.39 22.54
N LEU A 34 22.41 14.75 22.06
CA LEU A 34 22.03 14.72 20.63
C LEU A 34 21.28 15.96 20.12
N GLY A 35 20.79 16.83 21.01
CA GLY A 35 19.90 17.93 20.63
C GLY A 35 18.50 17.48 20.21
N GLU A 36 17.70 18.37 19.60
CA GLU A 36 16.32 18.06 19.21
C GLU A 36 16.27 17.05 18.03
N ILE A 37 15.63 15.89 18.23
CA ILE A 37 15.31 14.95 17.16
C ILE A 37 13.95 15.26 16.55
N ARG A 38 13.96 15.82 15.34
CA ARG A 38 12.76 16.07 14.52
C ARG A 38 12.30 14.78 13.85
N TYR A 39 11.29 14.13 14.43
CA TYR A 39 10.82 12.82 13.98
C TYR A 39 9.61 12.84 13.04
N ASP A 40 9.01 14.00 12.77
CA ASP A 40 7.79 14.14 11.96
C ASP A 40 7.91 15.06 10.73
N PRO A 41 9.01 14.98 9.93
CA PRO A 41 9.21 15.91 8.84
C PRO A 41 8.10 15.85 7.77
N PRO A 42 7.85 16.93 7.02
CA PRO A 42 6.69 17.05 6.14
C PRO A 42 6.56 15.97 5.06
N PHE A 43 7.69 15.48 4.52
CA PHE A 43 7.71 14.44 3.48
C PHE A 43 7.37 13.05 4.02
N GLN A 44 7.46 12.82 5.33
CA GLN A 44 7.12 11.54 5.91
C GLN A 44 5.61 11.32 6.03
N ARG A 45 5.22 10.04 5.94
CA ARG A 45 3.86 9.59 6.19
C ARG A 45 3.45 9.76 7.65
N GLU A 46 2.15 9.80 7.86
CA GLU A 46 1.55 9.78 9.21
C GLU A 46 1.93 8.53 10.00
N PHE A 47 1.75 8.62 11.31
CA PHE A 47 1.86 7.46 12.16
C PHE A 47 0.69 6.49 11.88
N LEU A 48 1.02 5.26 11.44
CA LEU A 48 0.04 4.27 10.97
C LEU A 48 -0.06 3.03 11.87
N TRP A 49 0.89 2.83 12.79
CA TRP A 49 0.93 1.61 13.58
C TRP A 49 -0.20 1.54 14.60
N ASN A 50 -1.00 0.49 14.53
CA ASN A 50 -1.96 0.17 15.58
C ASN A 50 -1.27 -0.39 16.84
N LYS A 51 -2.01 -0.48 17.95
CA LYS A 51 -1.53 -1.00 19.24
C LYS A 51 -0.85 -2.37 19.12
N THR A 52 -1.40 -3.26 18.28
CA THR A 52 -0.82 -4.57 17.97
C THR A 52 0.59 -4.47 17.40
N LYS A 53 0.81 -3.64 16.37
CA LYS A 53 2.13 -3.48 15.75
C LYS A 53 3.11 -2.75 16.67
N LYS A 54 2.64 -1.77 17.45
CA LYS A 54 3.44 -1.13 18.49
C LYS A 54 3.97 -2.15 19.49
N SER A 55 3.08 -2.97 20.04
CA SER A 55 3.43 -4.02 21.01
C SER A 55 4.41 -5.04 20.44
N TYR A 56 4.29 -5.36 19.14
CA TYR A 56 5.23 -6.24 18.44
C TYR A 56 6.65 -5.66 18.33
N LEU A 57 6.78 -4.34 18.15
CA LEU A 57 8.10 -3.70 18.25
C LEU A 57 8.63 -3.76 19.68
N ILE A 58 7.82 -3.38 20.67
CA ILE A 58 8.26 -3.37 22.07
C ILE A 58 8.71 -4.78 22.50
N GLU A 59 7.97 -5.83 22.15
CA GLU A 59 8.41 -7.20 22.42
C GLU A 59 9.76 -7.52 21.76
N SER A 60 9.97 -7.08 20.51
CA SER A 60 11.25 -7.29 19.81
C SER A 60 12.41 -6.62 20.54
N VAL A 61 12.17 -5.43 21.10
CA VAL A 61 13.15 -4.65 21.85
C VAL A 61 13.42 -5.30 23.21
N ILE A 62 12.38 -5.77 23.90
CA ILE A 62 12.50 -6.51 25.18
C ILE A 62 13.25 -7.83 24.99
N LEU A 63 13.05 -8.52 23.87
CA LEU A 63 13.79 -9.74 23.54
C LEU A 63 15.20 -9.46 23.00
N ASN A 64 15.65 -8.19 23.07
CA ASN A 64 16.90 -7.69 22.50
C ASN A 64 17.15 -8.11 21.04
N MET A 65 16.09 -8.33 20.27
CA MET A 65 16.19 -8.70 18.87
C MET A 65 16.61 -7.51 18.03
N ASP A 66 17.28 -7.81 16.92
CA ASP A 66 17.63 -6.78 15.97
C ASP A 66 16.41 -6.22 15.26
N ILE A 67 16.31 -4.89 15.28
CA ILE A 67 15.38 -4.13 14.46
C ILE A 67 16.18 -3.38 13.41
N PRO A 68 15.59 -3.02 12.25
CA PRO A 68 16.29 -2.21 11.26
C PRO A 68 16.85 -0.93 11.92
N PRO A 69 17.87 -0.27 11.34
CA PRO A 69 18.40 0.96 11.91
C PRO A 69 17.41 2.11 11.80
N ILE A 70 17.52 3.10 12.69
CA ILE A 70 16.85 4.41 12.56
C ILE A 70 17.80 5.31 11.77
N THR A 71 17.34 5.82 10.63
CA THR A 71 18.16 6.69 9.78
C THR A 71 17.92 8.13 10.15
N LEU A 72 18.98 8.83 10.52
CA LEU A 72 19.01 10.23 10.92
C LEU A 72 19.78 11.05 9.87
N PHE A 73 19.37 12.28 9.65
CA PHE A 73 20.10 13.28 8.86
C PHE A 73 20.50 14.41 9.78
N GLU A 74 21.79 14.70 9.84
CA GLU A 74 22.34 15.77 10.67
C GLU A 74 22.17 17.11 9.97
N GLU A 75 21.53 18.06 10.64
CA GLU A 75 21.28 19.42 10.13
C GLU A 75 21.31 20.42 11.28
N ASP A 76 22.33 21.29 11.28
CA ASP A 76 22.44 22.45 12.17
C ASP A 76 22.24 22.08 13.66
N ASP A 77 23.07 21.14 14.15
CA ASP A 77 23.06 20.57 15.52
C ASP A 77 21.77 19.82 15.93
N CYS A 78 20.88 19.57 14.96
CA CYS A 78 19.69 18.75 15.16
C CYS A 78 19.72 17.52 14.25
N TYR A 79 18.95 16.49 14.63
CA TYR A 79 18.76 15.32 13.78
C TYR A 79 17.33 15.27 13.24
N GLU A 80 17.19 15.09 11.93
CA GLU A 80 15.90 14.78 11.31
C GLU A 80 15.81 13.28 11.00
N ILE A 81 14.75 12.62 11.45
CA ILE A 81 14.54 11.22 11.10
C ILE A 81 14.18 11.12 9.62
N ILE A 82 14.94 10.35 8.86
CA ILE A 82 14.65 10.04 7.46
C ILE A 82 13.88 8.73 7.36
N ASP A 83 14.29 7.68 8.06
CA ASP A 83 13.56 6.41 8.15
C ASP A 83 13.53 5.92 9.60
N GLY A 84 12.41 5.31 9.99
CA GLY A 84 12.26 4.77 11.35
C GLY A 84 11.35 5.55 12.27
N ARG A 85 10.68 6.64 11.80
CA ARG A 85 9.70 7.40 12.59
C ARG A 85 8.70 6.52 13.34
N GLN A 86 8.12 5.52 12.68
CA GLN A 86 7.12 4.64 13.33
C GLN A 86 7.73 3.87 14.49
N ARG A 87 9.01 3.51 14.40
CA ARG A 87 9.74 2.79 15.45
C ARG A 87 10.12 3.74 16.58
N TYR A 88 10.72 4.88 16.24
CA TYR A 88 11.07 5.94 17.17
C TYR A 88 9.86 6.40 17.99
N GLN A 89 8.78 6.82 17.33
CA GLN A 89 7.58 7.31 17.99
C GLN A 89 6.90 6.22 18.83
N THR A 90 6.95 4.94 18.41
CA THR A 90 6.42 3.84 19.24
C THR A 90 7.22 3.67 20.54
N LEU A 91 8.55 3.76 20.47
CA LEU A 91 9.42 3.67 21.64
C LEU A 91 9.17 4.83 22.59
N LEU A 92 9.15 6.05 22.05
CA LEU A 92 8.85 7.27 22.80
C LEU A 92 7.49 7.19 23.50
N GLU A 93 6.44 6.81 22.77
CA GLU A 93 5.10 6.65 23.34
C GLU A 93 5.02 5.54 24.39
N PHE A 94 5.78 4.45 24.26
CA PHE A 94 5.77 3.38 25.26
C PHE A 94 6.41 3.84 26.57
N VAL A 95 7.61 4.43 26.49
CA VAL A 95 8.34 4.97 27.64
C VAL A 95 7.52 6.05 28.36
N ASN A 96 6.77 6.86 27.60
CA ASN A 96 5.86 7.89 28.13
C ASN A 96 4.47 7.36 28.51
N ASN A 97 4.28 6.04 28.63
CA ASN A 97 3.01 5.40 29.02
C ASN A 97 1.80 5.71 28.11
N GLY A 98 2.02 6.09 26.85
CA GLY A 98 0.98 6.42 25.87
C GLY A 98 0.14 5.22 25.41
N PHE A 99 0.59 3.98 25.65
CA PHE A 99 -0.21 2.77 25.39
C PHE A 99 0.25 1.56 26.22
N SER A 100 -0.70 0.67 26.54
CA SER A 100 -0.40 -0.67 27.10
C SER A 100 -0.10 -1.71 26.02
N LEU A 101 0.55 -2.80 26.37
CA LEU A 101 0.83 -3.88 25.42
C LEU A 101 -0.42 -4.70 25.07
N ASP A 102 -0.59 -4.99 23.79
CA ASP A 102 -1.68 -5.79 23.23
C ASP A 102 -1.24 -7.24 23.01
N ALA A 103 -1.98 -8.21 23.52
CA ALA A 103 -1.67 -9.64 23.42
C ALA A 103 -1.45 -10.09 21.97
N LYS A 104 -2.14 -9.46 21.01
CA LYS A 104 -1.98 -9.78 19.58
C LYS A 104 -0.61 -9.41 19.03
N GLY A 105 0.06 -8.44 19.65
CA GLY A 105 1.40 -8.01 19.29
C GLY A 105 2.49 -8.76 20.04
N LEU A 106 2.16 -9.68 20.94
CA LEU A 106 3.09 -10.39 21.81
C LEU A 106 3.11 -11.88 21.45
N PRO A 107 3.75 -12.33 20.36
CA PRO A 107 3.83 -13.76 20.04
C PRO A 107 4.57 -14.60 21.08
N VAL A 108 5.47 -14.03 21.88
CA VAL A 108 6.29 -14.74 22.88
C VAL A 108 5.92 -14.31 24.30
N LEU A 109 5.89 -13.00 24.58
CA LEU A 109 5.75 -12.45 25.93
C LEU A 109 4.30 -12.09 26.27
N LYS A 110 3.35 -13.00 25.99
CA LYS A 110 1.89 -12.71 26.13
C LYS A 110 1.46 -12.29 27.54
N TYR A 111 2.18 -12.69 28.59
CA TYR A 111 1.91 -12.28 29.97
C TYR A 111 2.12 -10.77 30.22
N LEU A 112 2.81 -10.06 29.31
CA LEU A 112 2.95 -8.62 29.36
C LEU A 112 1.71 -7.87 28.83
N HIS A 113 0.68 -8.58 28.37
CA HIS A 113 -0.56 -7.96 27.91
C HIS A 113 -1.17 -7.05 28.99
N GLY A 114 -1.58 -5.85 28.58
CA GLY A 114 -2.19 -4.87 29.47
C GLY A 114 -1.18 -3.97 30.16
N LYS A 115 0.10 -4.35 30.23
CA LYS A 115 1.14 -3.57 30.91
C LYS A 115 1.54 -2.31 30.13
N TYR A 116 1.65 -1.20 30.85
CA TYR A 116 2.33 0.04 30.48
C TYR A 116 3.80 -0.02 30.92
N PHE A 117 4.63 0.93 30.48
CA PHE A 117 6.04 0.98 30.89
C PHE A 117 6.21 1.19 32.40
N ARG A 118 5.34 1.98 33.02
CA ARG A 118 5.29 2.18 34.48
C ARG A 118 4.94 0.92 35.28
N ASP A 119 4.37 -0.10 34.64
CA ASP A 119 3.96 -1.34 35.32
C ASP A 119 5.14 -2.35 35.43
N PHE A 120 6.32 -1.99 34.94
CA PHE A 120 7.57 -2.74 35.12
C PHE A 120 8.34 -2.20 36.33
N ASP A 121 9.16 -3.04 36.98
CA ASP A 121 9.97 -2.60 38.12
C ASP A 121 11.05 -1.57 37.72
N GLU A 122 11.55 -0.79 38.68
CA GLU A 122 12.56 0.25 38.41
C GLU A 122 13.84 -0.31 37.78
N LYS A 123 14.23 -1.53 38.15
CA LYS A 123 15.43 -2.18 37.63
C LYS A 123 15.29 -2.41 36.13
N PHE A 124 14.15 -2.93 35.70
CA PHE A 124 13.80 -3.10 34.30
C PHE A 124 13.73 -1.75 33.58
N GLN A 125 13.05 -0.75 34.14
CA GLN A 125 12.93 0.56 33.48
C GLN A 125 14.30 1.20 33.24
N LYS A 126 15.18 1.18 34.24
CA LYS A 126 16.57 1.68 34.14
C LYS A 126 17.38 0.89 33.10
N ALA A 127 17.31 -0.44 33.15
CA ALA A 127 18.03 -1.28 32.19
C ALA A 127 17.47 -1.14 30.76
N PHE A 128 16.15 -0.99 30.61
CA PHE A 128 15.53 -0.78 29.30
C PHE A 128 15.99 0.54 28.66
N LEU A 129 16.19 1.61 29.44
CA LEU A 129 16.66 2.89 28.90
C LEU A 129 18.19 2.91 28.67
N ASN A 130 18.96 2.37 29.60
CA ASN A 130 20.42 2.49 29.60
C ASN A 130 21.13 1.35 28.88
N ASP A 131 20.63 0.12 29.01
CA ASP A 131 21.31 -1.10 28.56
C ASP A 131 20.75 -1.62 27.21
N VAL A 132 19.61 -1.09 26.73
CA VAL A 132 19.09 -1.42 25.40
C VAL A 132 19.66 -0.47 24.36
N TYR A 133 20.36 -1.05 23.40
CA TYR A 133 20.96 -0.33 22.30
C TYR A 133 20.25 -0.56 20.96
N LEU A 134 20.09 0.53 20.20
CA LEU A 134 19.61 0.53 18.82
C LEU A 134 20.68 1.04 17.87
N ARG A 135 20.69 0.49 16.66
CA ARG A 135 21.56 0.99 15.58
C ARG A 135 20.94 2.23 14.96
N THR A 136 21.70 3.32 14.92
CA THR A 136 21.37 4.51 14.14
C THR A 136 22.25 4.57 12.91
N ARG A 137 21.70 5.13 11.84
CA ARG A 137 22.42 5.42 10.60
C ARG A 137 22.37 6.90 10.37
N GLU A 138 23.50 7.56 10.51
CA GLU A 138 23.60 9.01 10.49
C GLU A 138 24.16 9.45 9.13
N ILE A 139 23.42 10.32 8.45
CA ILE A 139 23.83 10.96 7.20
C ILE A 139 24.38 12.32 7.59
N GLU A 140 25.69 12.46 7.47
CA GLU A 140 26.41 13.69 7.84
C GLU A 140 26.86 14.41 6.57
N ILE A 141 26.79 15.75 6.60
CA ILE A 141 27.39 16.60 5.56
C ILE A 141 28.90 16.68 5.86
N LEU A 142 29.73 16.55 4.83
CA LEU A 142 31.18 16.62 5.00
C LEU A 142 31.59 18.02 5.52
N PRO A 143 32.54 18.14 6.47
CA PRO A 143 32.84 19.40 7.16
C PRO A 143 33.10 20.61 6.26
N ASN A 144 33.68 20.39 5.08
CA ASN A 144 34.05 21.46 4.14
C ASN A 144 32.98 21.73 3.06
N LYS A 145 31.76 21.20 3.21
CA LYS A 145 30.71 21.29 2.20
C LYS A 145 29.50 22.01 2.78
N LYS A 146 28.97 22.98 2.03
CA LYS A 146 27.71 23.66 2.35
C LYS A 146 26.69 23.31 1.29
N LEU A 147 25.57 22.74 1.73
CA LEU A 147 24.45 22.38 0.88
C LEU A 147 23.32 23.41 1.05
N SER A 148 22.75 23.83 -0.07
CA SER A 148 21.52 24.62 -0.06
C SER A 148 20.35 23.80 0.51
N LYS A 149 19.30 24.49 0.99
CA LYS A 149 18.08 23.84 1.50
C LYS A 149 17.47 22.85 0.50
N THR A 150 17.45 23.20 -0.79
CA THR A 150 16.95 22.35 -1.88
C THR A 150 17.79 21.08 -2.06
N GLN A 151 19.11 21.17 -1.95
CA GLN A 151 20.01 20.01 -2.03
C GLN A 151 19.84 19.09 -0.83
N LYS A 152 19.75 19.64 0.39
CA LYS A 152 19.45 18.88 1.61
C LYS A 152 18.11 18.13 1.45
N ASP A 153 17.04 18.83 1.07
CA ASP A 153 15.70 18.22 0.85
C ASP A 153 15.74 17.09 -0.19
N PHE A 154 16.46 17.28 -1.30
CA PHE A 154 16.62 16.24 -2.32
C PHE A 154 17.31 14.98 -1.77
N ILE A 155 18.40 15.12 -1.01
CA ILE A 155 19.11 13.99 -0.43
C ILE A 155 18.19 13.24 0.54
N LYS A 156 17.54 13.97 1.45
CA LYS A 156 16.59 13.42 2.44
C LYS A 156 15.48 12.60 1.78
N LYS A 157 14.81 13.17 0.78
CA LYS A 157 13.77 12.49 0.00
C LYS A 157 14.30 11.33 -0.82
N SER A 158 15.47 11.46 -1.44
CA SER A 158 16.12 10.39 -2.20
C SER A 158 16.43 9.17 -1.33
N PHE A 159 16.98 9.37 -0.13
CA PHE A 159 17.17 8.31 0.85
C PHE A 159 15.86 7.63 1.23
N PHE A 160 14.87 8.42 1.64
CA PHE A 160 13.56 7.88 2.03
C PHE A 160 12.97 7.00 0.92
N ARG A 161 13.01 7.48 -0.32
CA ARG A 161 12.49 6.76 -1.49
C ARG A 161 13.27 5.50 -1.78
N ARG A 162 14.59 5.56 -1.83
CA ARG A 162 15.46 4.41 -2.16
C ARG A 162 15.34 3.31 -1.10
N TYR A 163 15.30 3.69 0.17
CA TYR A 163 15.13 2.77 1.30
C TYR A 163 13.76 2.08 1.27
N ASN A 164 12.70 2.80 0.88
CA ASN A 164 11.34 2.27 0.85
C ASN A 164 10.94 1.58 -0.48
N ALA A 165 11.53 1.95 -1.62
CA ALA A 165 11.15 1.43 -2.95
C ALA A 165 11.53 -0.04 -3.21
N GLY A 166 12.55 -0.55 -2.50
CA GLY A 166 13.03 -1.94 -2.60
C GLY A 166 12.25 -2.94 -1.73
N LEU A 167 11.53 -2.47 -0.71
CA LEU A 167 10.85 -3.31 0.26
C LEU A 167 9.53 -3.82 -0.30
N SER A 168 9.48 -5.11 -0.68
CA SER A 168 8.23 -5.78 -1.00
C SER A 168 7.74 -6.52 0.24
N CYS A 169 6.51 -6.26 0.69
CA CYS A 169 5.91 -7.01 1.80
C CYS A 169 5.76 -8.50 1.45
N LEU A 170 5.81 -9.35 2.47
CA LEU A 170 5.46 -10.75 2.30
C LEU A 170 3.96 -10.90 2.06
N THR A 171 3.60 -11.77 1.13
CA THR A 171 2.22 -12.24 1.00
C THR A 171 1.84 -13.11 2.20
N ARG A 172 0.55 -13.36 2.41
CA ARG A 172 0.11 -14.23 3.51
C ARG A 172 0.70 -15.63 3.41
N VAL A 173 0.80 -16.19 2.20
CA VAL A 173 1.38 -17.51 1.97
C VAL A 173 2.87 -17.51 2.34
N GLU A 174 3.61 -16.47 1.96
CA GLU A 174 5.02 -16.31 2.32
C GLU A 174 5.23 -16.12 3.84
N LEU A 175 4.35 -15.37 4.52
CA LEU A 175 4.38 -15.25 5.99
C LEU A 175 4.09 -16.57 6.69
N ASP A 176 3.08 -17.30 6.22
CA ASP A 176 2.74 -18.61 6.79
C ASP A 176 3.89 -19.61 6.56
N LYS A 177 4.52 -19.62 5.38
CA LYS A 177 5.68 -20.47 5.10
C LYS A 177 6.78 -20.25 6.15
N ALA A 178 7.18 -19.00 6.37
CA ALA A 178 8.20 -18.67 7.36
C ALA A 178 7.81 -19.06 8.78
N LYS A 179 6.54 -18.83 9.14
CA LYS A 179 6.02 -19.11 10.48
C LYS A 179 5.94 -20.61 10.80
N TYR A 180 5.58 -21.42 9.82
CA TYR A 180 5.38 -22.86 10.00
C TYR A 180 6.54 -23.68 9.42
N THR A 181 7.72 -23.09 9.25
CA THR A 181 8.89 -23.77 8.67
C THR A 181 9.31 -24.98 9.51
N ASP A 182 9.30 -24.86 10.84
CA ASP A 182 9.72 -25.94 11.73
C ASP A 182 8.56 -26.81 12.23
N ASN A 183 7.36 -26.63 11.64
CA ASN A 183 6.18 -27.35 12.11
C ASN A 183 6.12 -28.78 11.54
N LYS A 184 6.19 -29.79 12.43
CA LYS A 184 6.19 -31.21 12.08
C LYS A 184 5.00 -31.63 11.19
N ILE A 185 3.78 -31.19 11.52
CA ILE A 185 2.56 -31.54 10.75
C ILE A 185 2.65 -30.94 9.34
N ILE A 186 3.01 -29.66 9.26
CA ILE A 186 3.12 -28.95 7.98
C ILE A 186 4.23 -29.54 7.11
N ASN A 187 5.38 -29.87 7.70
CA ASN A 187 6.50 -30.51 6.99
C ASN A 187 6.12 -31.90 6.49
N TYR A 188 5.39 -32.69 7.30
CA TYR A 188 4.86 -33.98 6.87
C TYR A 188 3.93 -33.84 5.67
N PHE A 189 2.97 -32.91 5.72
CA PHE A 189 2.07 -32.64 4.58
C PHE A 189 2.86 -32.18 3.34
N ARG A 190 3.81 -31.25 3.50
CA ARG A 190 4.64 -30.75 2.40
C ARG A 190 5.38 -31.89 1.69
N ASN A 191 6.00 -32.78 2.46
CA ASN A 191 6.78 -33.89 1.91
C ASN A 191 5.89 -34.94 1.20
N ASN A 192 4.70 -35.23 1.73
CA ASN A 192 3.78 -36.20 1.13
C ASN A 192 3.02 -35.64 -0.09
N LEU A 193 2.93 -34.32 -0.26
CA LEU A 193 2.36 -33.69 -1.45
C LEU A 193 3.41 -33.52 -2.56
N LYS A 194 4.69 -33.38 -2.21
CA LYS A 194 5.78 -33.18 -3.17
C LYS A 194 5.88 -34.35 -4.15
N GLY A 195 5.97 -34.05 -5.44
CA GLY A 195 6.01 -35.02 -6.54
C GLY A 195 4.63 -35.57 -6.96
N ASN A 196 3.55 -35.28 -6.22
CA ASN A 196 2.21 -35.77 -6.53
C ASN A 196 1.32 -34.68 -7.15
N VAL A 197 1.58 -34.37 -8.42
CA VAL A 197 0.89 -33.31 -9.16
C VAL A 197 -0.62 -33.56 -9.24
N GLU A 198 -1.04 -34.82 -9.45
CA GLU A 198 -2.45 -35.18 -9.55
C GLU A 198 -3.22 -34.88 -8.25
N LEU A 199 -2.66 -35.24 -7.10
CA LEU A 199 -3.26 -34.95 -5.80
C LEU A 199 -3.33 -33.44 -5.54
N ILE A 200 -2.27 -32.70 -5.88
CA ILE A 200 -2.23 -31.24 -5.76
C ILE A 200 -3.36 -30.61 -6.59
N GLU A 201 -3.52 -31.03 -7.85
CA GLU A 201 -4.59 -30.54 -8.73
C GLU A 201 -5.98 -30.86 -8.16
N LYS A 202 -6.22 -32.09 -7.72
CA LYS A 202 -7.50 -32.50 -7.10
C LYS A 202 -7.87 -31.62 -5.90
N ILE A 203 -6.91 -31.33 -5.01
CA ILE A 203 -7.15 -30.46 -3.85
C ILE A 203 -7.42 -29.01 -4.29
N LEU A 204 -6.62 -28.49 -5.24
CA LEU A 204 -6.79 -27.11 -5.72
C LEU A 204 -8.10 -26.91 -6.47
N MET A 205 -8.58 -27.89 -7.24
CA MET A 205 -9.87 -27.78 -7.93
C MET A 205 -11.04 -27.68 -6.96
N LEU A 206 -10.97 -28.30 -5.78
CA LEU A 206 -12.00 -28.18 -4.73
C LEU A 206 -11.99 -26.80 -4.08
N PHE A 207 -10.81 -26.28 -3.72
CA PHE A 207 -10.69 -25.11 -2.86
C PHE A 207 -10.16 -23.84 -3.55
N LYS A 208 -9.86 -23.89 -4.85
CA LYS A 208 -9.36 -22.79 -5.69
C LYS A 208 -9.85 -22.95 -7.15
N PRO A 209 -11.15 -22.77 -7.44
CA PRO A 209 -11.74 -23.03 -8.76
C PRO A 209 -11.17 -22.17 -9.91
N ASN A 210 -10.63 -20.98 -9.63
CA ASN A 210 -9.93 -20.14 -10.64
C ASN A 210 -8.47 -20.58 -10.88
N TYR A 211 -8.09 -21.77 -10.43
CA TYR A 211 -6.78 -22.34 -10.68
C TYR A 211 -6.58 -22.58 -12.18
N SER A 212 -5.52 -22.01 -12.73
CA SER A 212 -5.13 -22.19 -14.14
C SER A 212 -3.89 -23.05 -14.22
N LYS A 213 -3.93 -24.07 -15.09
CA LYS A 213 -2.78 -24.94 -15.38
C LYS A 213 -1.63 -24.20 -16.09
N LYS A 214 -1.89 -23.03 -16.68
CA LYS A 214 -0.91 -22.32 -17.56
C LYS A 214 0.39 -21.88 -16.87
N ASN A 215 0.51 -21.95 -15.54
CA ASN A 215 1.73 -21.62 -14.79
C ASN A 215 1.82 -22.46 -13.50
N PHE A 216 1.95 -23.78 -13.63
CA PHE A 216 2.07 -24.67 -12.47
C PHE A 216 3.42 -24.47 -11.76
N ASP A 217 3.39 -23.92 -10.55
CA ASP A 217 4.51 -23.94 -9.62
C ASP A 217 4.13 -24.84 -8.44
N GLU A 218 4.66 -26.06 -8.43
CA GLU A 218 4.36 -27.10 -7.44
C GLU A 218 4.54 -26.58 -6.01
N ALA A 219 5.69 -25.94 -5.72
CA ALA A 219 6.01 -25.48 -4.38
C ALA A 219 5.05 -24.37 -3.91
N ASP A 220 4.71 -23.41 -4.78
CA ASP A 220 3.74 -22.36 -4.44
C ASP A 220 2.33 -22.94 -4.23
N ASN A 221 1.97 -23.96 -5.02
CA ASN A 221 0.69 -24.64 -4.92
C ASN A 221 0.57 -25.48 -3.64
N ILE A 222 1.64 -26.15 -3.22
CA ILE A 222 1.69 -26.84 -1.92
C ILE A 222 1.47 -25.84 -0.78
N GLU A 223 2.13 -24.67 -0.79
CA GLU A 223 1.93 -23.67 0.27
C GLU A 223 0.49 -23.12 0.31
N ARG A 224 -0.17 -23.01 -0.86
CA ARG A 224 -1.60 -22.65 -0.93
C ARG A 224 -2.49 -23.75 -0.34
N ILE A 225 -2.18 -25.03 -0.61
CA ILE A 225 -2.89 -26.17 -0.02
C ILE A 225 -2.72 -26.17 1.50
N LEU A 226 -1.49 -25.97 1.99
CA LEU A 226 -1.18 -25.91 3.42
C LEU A 226 -1.95 -24.78 4.13
N GLN A 227 -2.19 -23.66 3.45
CA GLN A 227 -3.05 -22.58 3.96
C GLN A 227 -4.50 -23.02 4.11
N VAL A 228 -5.05 -23.71 3.11
CA VAL A 228 -6.40 -24.26 3.19
C VAL A 228 -6.49 -25.32 4.29
N PHE A 229 -5.51 -26.22 4.36
CA PHE A 229 -5.42 -27.25 5.39
C PHE A 229 -5.45 -26.65 6.80
N ARG A 230 -4.65 -25.60 7.09
CA ARG A 230 -4.65 -24.95 8.42
C ARG A 230 -6.05 -24.47 8.82
N PHE A 231 -6.78 -23.87 7.88
CA PHE A 231 -8.16 -23.44 8.11
C PHE A 231 -9.09 -24.64 8.36
N LEU A 232 -9.07 -25.63 7.48
CA LEU A 232 -9.92 -26.82 7.58
C LEU A 232 -9.62 -27.66 8.83
N PHE A 233 -8.37 -27.69 9.28
CA PHE A 233 -7.93 -28.45 10.43
C PHE A 233 -8.48 -27.89 11.76
N VAL A 234 -8.77 -26.59 11.83
CA VAL A 234 -9.21 -25.93 13.08
C VAL A 234 -10.70 -25.58 13.10
N ILE A 235 -11.33 -25.46 11.94
CA ILE A 235 -12.72 -25.00 11.85
C ILE A 235 -13.72 -25.94 12.54
N GLU A 236 -13.37 -27.22 12.71
CA GLU A 236 -14.15 -28.20 13.49
C GLU A 236 -14.18 -27.94 15.01
N ASP A 237 -13.31 -27.06 15.53
CA ASP A 237 -13.19 -26.74 16.96
C ASP A 237 -13.68 -25.31 17.28
N ILE A 238 -14.08 -24.56 16.27
CA ILE A 238 -14.46 -23.15 16.39
C ILE A 238 -15.93 -22.99 16.00
N PRO A 239 -16.80 -22.48 16.90
CA PRO A 239 -18.18 -22.18 16.54
C PRO A 239 -18.28 -21.21 15.36
N ILE A 240 -19.02 -21.58 14.32
CA ILE A 240 -19.12 -20.83 13.05
C ILE A 240 -19.59 -19.38 13.30
N ASN A 241 -20.59 -19.17 14.16
CA ASN A 241 -21.08 -17.83 14.47
C ASN A 241 -20.02 -16.93 15.14
N SER A 242 -19.11 -17.52 15.92
CA SER A 242 -18.00 -16.80 16.56
C SER A 242 -16.90 -16.47 15.55
N PHE A 243 -16.52 -17.45 14.72
CA PHE A 243 -15.44 -17.31 13.74
C PHE A 243 -15.72 -16.21 12.70
N PHE A 244 -16.96 -16.14 12.19
CA PHE A 244 -17.32 -15.18 11.15
C PHE A 244 -17.77 -13.80 11.67
N LYS A 245 -17.79 -13.57 13.00
CA LYS A 245 -18.10 -12.25 13.60
C LYS A 245 -16.87 -11.34 13.77
N LYS A 246 -15.66 -11.92 13.95
CA LYS A 246 -14.44 -11.17 14.30
C LYS A 246 -13.61 -10.78 13.07
N GLU A 247 -12.98 -9.61 13.14
CA GLU A 247 -12.08 -9.10 12.08
C GLU A 247 -10.76 -9.89 11.96
N ASN A 248 -10.40 -10.69 12.98
CA ASN A 248 -9.07 -11.31 13.12
C ASN A 248 -9.05 -12.84 12.92
N LYS A 249 -9.67 -13.33 11.84
CA LYS A 249 -9.81 -14.78 11.58
C LYS A 249 -8.48 -15.55 11.54
N ASN A 250 -7.45 -14.96 10.95
CA ASN A 250 -6.15 -15.62 10.81
C ASN A 250 -5.48 -15.88 12.17
N GLU A 251 -5.61 -14.95 13.11
CA GLU A 251 -5.11 -15.09 14.48
C GLU A 251 -5.87 -16.19 15.23
N ILE A 252 -7.19 -16.28 15.00
CA ILE A 252 -8.02 -17.35 15.56
C ILE A 252 -7.56 -18.70 15.00
N ILE A 253 -7.42 -18.82 13.67
CA ILE A 253 -6.93 -20.06 13.04
C ILE A 253 -5.61 -20.48 13.66
N GLU A 254 -4.69 -19.53 13.79
CA GLU A 254 -3.36 -19.75 14.33
C GLU A 254 -3.40 -20.26 15.78
N CYS A 255 -4.12 -19.59 16.68
CA CYS A 255 -4.18 -19.98 18.09
C CYS A 255 -4.74 -21.41 18.25
N TYR A 256 -5.80 -21.73 17.51
CA TYR A 256 -6.39 -23.07 17.53
C TYR A 256 -5.47 -24.11 16.90
N PHE A 257 -4.75 -23.76 15.83
CA PHE A 257 -3.82 -24.68 15.17
C PHE A 257 -2.71 -25.11 16.13
N PHE A 258 -2.08 -24.16 16.83
CA PHE A 258 -1.07 -24.45 17.85
C PHE A 258 -1.62 -25.28 19.02
N THR A 259 -2.80 -24.91 19.54
CA THR A 259 -3.44 -25.63 20.65
C THR A 259 -3.74 -27.08 20.27
N LYS A 260 -4.23 -27.30 19.04
CA LYS A 260 -4.58 -28.62 18.54
C LYS A 260 -3.35 -29.49 18.27
N GLN A 261 -2.24 -28.87 17.84
CA GLN A 261 -0.97 -29.55 17.66
C GLN A 261 -0.45 -30.13 18.98
N GLN A 262 -0.53 -29.40 20.10
CA GLN A 262 -0.08 -29.92 21.40
C GLN A 262 -0.87 -31.15 21.87
N LYS A 263 -2.14 -31.25 21.48
CA LYS A 263 -3.03 -32.36 21.86
C LYS A 263 -2.96 -33.57 20.92
N ARG A 264 -2.41 -33.44 19.70
CA ARG A 264 -2.41 -34.49 18.67
C ARG A 264 -1.04 -34.56 17.97
N ASN A 265 -0.30 -35.64 18.23
CA ASN A 265 1.09 -35.77 17.73
C ASN A 265 1.26 -36.67 16.48
N ASN A 266 0.24 -37.46 16.08
CA ASN A 266 0.40 -38.39 14.95
C ASN A 266 0.12 -37.73 13.59
N CYS A 267 1.19 -37.30 12.91
CA CYS A 267 1.14 -36.63 11.61
C CYS A 267 0.54 -37.52 10.50
N LYS A 268 0.86 -38.82 10.49
CA LYS A 268 0.39 -39.78 9.49
C LYS A 268 -1.12 -39.97 9.55
N THR A 269 -1.68 -40.14 10.75
CA THR A 269 -3.13 -40.28 10.94
C THR A 269 -3.88 -39.02 10.52
N ILE A 270 -3.36 -37.84 10.82
CA ILE A 270 -3.95 -36.56 10.41
C ILE A 270 -3.95 -36.43 8.88
N PHE A 271 -2.82 -36.72 8.23
CA PHE A 271 -2.71 -36.68 6.77
C PHE A 271 -3.66 -37.67 6.11
N ASN A 272 -3.69 -38.93 6.54
CA ASN A 272 -4.56 -39.95 5.96
C ASN A 272 -6.04 -39.60 6.14
N SER A 273 -6.43 -39.06 7.30
CA SER A 273 -7.79 -38.59 7.55
C SER A 273 -8.17 -37.40 6.66
N PHE A 274 -7.21 -36.50 6.38
CA PHE A 274 -7.39 -35.40 5.45
C PHE A 274 -7.60 -35.92 4.02
N ILE A 275 -6.72 -36.81 3.53
CA ILE A 275 -6.80 -37.36 2.18
C ILE A 275 -8.12 -38.11 1.94
N LYS A 276 -8.57 -38.94 2.88
CA LYS A 276 -9.88 -39.63 2.77
C LYS A 276 -11.05 -38.67 2.57
N LYS A 277 -11.03 -37.53 3.27
CA LYS A 277 -12.06 -36.49 3.07
C LYS A 277 -11.93 -35.82 1.70
N ILE A 278 -10.71 -35.58 1.22
CA ILE A 278 -10.47 -35.03 -0.12
C ILE A 278 -10.99 -35.99 -1.20
N GLU A 279 -10.77 -37.30 -1.06
CA GLU A 279 -11.28 -38.30 -1.99
C GLU A 279 -12.81 -38.30 -2.06
N LEU A 280 -13.49 -38.29 -0.89
CA LEU A 280 -14.94 -38.15 -0.82
C LEU A 280 -15.43 -36.87 -1.52
N LEU A 281 -14.81 -35.73 -1.22
CA LEU A 281 -15.18 -34.45 -1.83
C LEU A 281 -15.00 -34.44 -3.36
N ASN A 282 -13.96 -35.10 -3.87
CA ASN A 282 -13.78 -35.24 -5.33
C ASN A 282 -14.86 -36.11 -5.98
N ARG A 283 -15.31 -37.18 -5.33
CA ARG A 283 -16.45 -37.98 -5.81
C ARG A 283 -17.73 -37.15 -5.85
N LEU A 284 -18.00 -36.38 -4.78
CA LEU A 284 -19.12 -35.43 -4.74
C LEU A 284 -19.03 -34.39 -5.86
N LYS A 285 -17.82 -33.86 -6.13
CA LYS A 285 -17.58 -32.93 -7.23
C LYS A 285 -17.91 -33.55 -8.59
N SER A 286 -17.46 -34.78 -8.87
CA SER A 286 -17.78 -35.48 -10.13
C SER A 286 -19.29 -35.67 -10.32
N ILE A 287 -20.05 -35.90 -9.25
CA ILE A 287 -21.52 -35.98 -9.31
C ILE A 287 -22.12 -34.62 -9.69
N LEU A 288 -21.61 -33.51 -9.14
CA LEU A 288 -22.09 -32.17 -9.49
C LEU A 288 -21.76 -31.82 -10.94
N ASP A 289 -20.52 -32.09 -11.37
CA ASP A 289 -20.04 -31.81 -12.73
C ASP A 289 -20.86 -32.58 -13.79
N SER A 290 -21.08 -33.88 -13.57
CA SER A 290 -21.88 -34.73 -14.47
C SER A 290 -23.36 -34.32 -14.57
N ASN A 291 -23.86 -33.53 -13.60
CA ASN A 291 -25.23 -33.04 -13.58
C ASN A 291 -25.32 -31.53 -13.90
N ASN A 292 -24.24 -30.91 -14.40
CA ASN A 292 -24.14 -29.47 -14.68
C ASN A 292 -24.58 -28.58 -13.49
N ILE A 293 -24.31 -29.04 -12.26
CA ILE A 293 -24.58 -28.24 -11.05
C ILE A 293 -23.36 -27.38 -10.78
N GLU A 294 -23.50 -26.07 -10.99
CA GLU A 294 -22.46 -25.11 -10.65
C GLU A 294 -22.29 -24.95 -9.13
N TYR A 295 -21.06 -24.71 -8.69
CA TYR A 295 -20.69 -24.54 -7.28
C TYR A 295 -19.51 -23.56 -7.11
N ASN A 296 -19.28 -23.11 -5.87
CA ASN A 296 -18.17 -22.22 -5.51
C ASN A 296 -17.20 -22.86 -4.50
N MET A 297 -16.05 -22.22 -4.27
CA MET A 297 -15.04 -22.66 -3.29
C MET A 297 -15.58 -22.83 -1.86
N ILE A 298 -16.50 -21.96 -1.44
CA ILE A 298 -17.02 -21.94 -0.07
C ILE A 298 -17.84 -23.21 0.18
N PHE A 299 -18.55 -23.70 -0.83
CA PHE A 299 -19.35 -24.91 -0.76
C PHE A 299 -18.51 -26.10 -0.28
N PHE A 300 -17.38 -26.40 -0.92
CA PHE A 300 -16.55 -27.51 -0.47
C PHE A 300 -15.93 -27.30 0.92
N ASN A 301 -15.72 -26.05 1.37
CA ASN A 301 -15.34 -25.79 2.76
C ASN A 301 -16.45 -26.18 3.74
N THR A 302 -17.73 -25.89 3.43
CA THR A 302 -18.84 -26.25 4.31
C THR A 302 -19.07 -27.76 4.33
N ILE A 303 -18.97 -28.44 3.18
CA ILE A 303 -19.07 -29.90 3.10
C ILE A 303 -17.92 -30.55 3.89
N TYR A 304 -16.68 -30.09 3.72
CA TYR A 304 -15.54 -30.60 4.48
C TYR A 304 -15.78 -30.45 5.99
N TRP A 305 -16.21 -29.27 6.43
CA TRP A 305 -16.53 -29.02 7.83
C TRP A 305 -17.62 -29.96 8.34
N ALA A 306 -18.73 -30.10 7.60
CA ALA A 306 -19.88 -30.93 7.99
C ALA A 306 -19.51 -32.41 8.12
N VAL A 307 -18.76 -32.96 7.17
CA VAL A 307 -18.22 -34.33 7.25
C VAL A 307 -17.37 -34.48 8.51
N THR A 308 -16.53 -33.48 8.81
CA THR A 308 -15.60 -33.54 9.93
C THR A 308 -16.29 -33.46 11.29
N VAL A 309 -17.27 -32.58 11.47
CA VAL A 309 -18.03 -32.51 12.73
C VAL A 309 -18.97 -33.71 12.89
N SER A 310 -19.53 -34.24 11.80
CA SER A 310 -20.35 -35.45 11.84
C SER A 310 -19.54 -36.68 12.27
N GLN A 311 -18.26 -36.77 11.87
CA GLN A 311 -17.34 -37.81 12.38
C GLN A 311 -17.12 -37.71 13.89
N LYS A 312 -17.14 -36.51 14.48
CA LYS A 312 -17.06 -36.33 15.94
C LYS A 312 -18.32 -36.80 16.66
N GLU A 313 -19.47 -36.78 15.98
CA GLU A 313 -20.72 -37.33 16.49
C GLU A 313 -20.88 -38.84 16.19
N GLY A 314 -19.83 -39.52 15.72
CA GLY A 314 -19.80 -40.96 15.54
C GLY A 314 -20.07 -41.48 14.13
N ILE A 315 -20.28 -40.60 13.14
CA ILE A 315 -20.52 -41.02 11.75
C ILE A 315 -19.23 -41.54 11.10
N THR A 316 -19.30 -42.72 10.50
CA THR A 316 -18.15 -43.41 9.90
C THR A 316 -17.95 -43.04 8.41
N ASN A 317 -16.74 -43.26 7.89
CA ASN A 317 -16.45 -43.01 6.47
C ASN A 317 -17.34 -43.82 5.51
N LYS A 318 -17.76 -45.04 5.89
CA LYS A 318 -18.63 -45.89 5.07
C LYS A 318 -20.01 -45.27 4.84
N GLN A 319 -20.53 -44.55 5.84
CA GLN A 319 -21.86 -43.93 5.75
C GLN A 319 -21.87 -42.74 4.77
N PHE A 320 -20.74 -42.05 4.61
CA PHE A 320 -20.58 -41.00 3.59
C PHE A 320 -20.33 -41.56 2.18
N ASP A 321 -19.97 -42.84 2.06
CA ASP A 321 -19.63 -43.50 0.80
C ASP A 321 -20.71 -44.52 0.42
N SER A 322 -21.97 -44.05 0.39
CA SER A 322 -23.13 -44.85 -0.01
C SER A 322 -23.89 -44.18 -1.14
N ASP A 323 -24.46 -44.97 -2.05
CA ASP A 323 -25.26 -44.45 -3.18
C ASP A 323 -26.44 -43.60 -2.70
N ALA A 324 -27.08 -44.02 -1.61
CA ALA A 324 -28.16 -43.27 -0.97
C ALA A 324 -27.71 -41.87 -0.55
N PHE A 325 -26.50 -41.73 0.01
CA PHE A 325 -25.95 -40.42 0.39
C PHE A 325 -25.65 -39.57 -0.84
N PHE A 326 -25.07 -40.15 -1.89
CA PHE A 326 -24.78 -39.43 -3.13
C PHE A 326 -26.04 -38.90 -3.82
N ILE A 327 -27.12 -39.69 -3.84
CA ILE A 327 -28.42 -39.26 -4.38
C ILE A 327 -29.00 -38.12 -3.54
N ALA A 328 -29.01 -38.27 -2.21
CA ALA A 328 -29.51 -37.24 -1.30
C ALA A 328 -28.72 -35.93 -1.43
N PHE A 329 -27.38 -36.02 -1.51
CA PHE A 329 -26.49 -34.89 -1.71
C PHE A 329 -26.75 -34.16 -3.04
N LYS A 330 -26.91 -34.91 -4.14
CA LYS A 330 -27.25 -34.33 -5.46
C LYS A 330 -28.53 -33.51 -5.40
N ASN A 331 -29.58 -34.07 -4.77
CA ASN A 331 -30.87 -33.40 -4.64
C ASN A 331 -30.76 -32.14 -3.76
N PHE A 332 -30.01 -32.22 -2.66
CA PHE A 332 -29.68 -31.06 -1.81
C PHE A 332 -28.95 -29.97 -2.60
N ALA A 333 -27.93 -30.33 -3.38
CA ALA A 333 -27.15 -29.39 -4.18
C ALA A 333 -28.01 -28.71 -5.25
N LYS A 334 -28.82 -29.48 -5.98
CA LYS A 334 -29.73 -28.97 -7.02
C LYS A 334 -30.77 -28.00 -6.46
N LYS A 335 -31.35 -28.31 -5.28
CA LYS A 335 -32.36 -27.45 -4.62
C LYS A 335 -31.81 -26.08 -4.20
N ASN A 336 -30.50 -25.99 -3.92
CA ASN A 336 -29.87 -24.81 -3.34
C ASN A 336 -28.84 -24.14 -4.29
N ILE A 337 -28.90 -24.44 -5.59
CA ILE A 337 -27.91 -24.00 -6.60
C ILE A 337 -27.69 -22.48 -6.57
N GLU A 338 -28.74 -21.67 -6.44
CA GLU A 338 -28.63 -20.19 -6.42
C GLU A 338 -27.74 -19.66 -5.29
N LEU A 339 -27.68 -20.36 -4.15
CA LEU A 339 -26.83 -20.00 -3.02
C LEU A 339 -25.37 -20.38 -3.26
N PHE A 340 -25.12 -21.38 -4.11
CA PHE A 340 -23.80 -21.93 -4.41
C PHE A 340 -23.12 -21.32 -5.65
N THR A 341 -23.84 -20.64 -6.56
CA THR A 341 -23.28 -20.20 -7.86
C THR A 341 -22.77 -18.76 -7.93
N LYS A 342 -23.42 -17.76 -7.31
CA LYS A 342 -23.06 -16.33 -7.54
C LYS A 342 -22.05 -15.76 -6.53
N PRO A 343 -20.85 -15.31 -6.95
CA PRO A 343 -19.92 -14.57 -6.09
C PRO A 343 -19.99 -13.07 -6.38
N ASP A 344 -20.99 -12.35 -5.84
CA ASP A 344 -20.96 -10.88 -5.90
C ASP A 344 -20.20 -10.29 -4.70
N LYS A 345 -18.96 -9.86 -4.98
CA LYS A 345 -18.08 -8.94 -4.23
C LYS A 345 -18.35 -8.75 -2.73
N GLU A 346 -17.41 -9.27 -1.95
CA GLU A 346 -16.92 -8.95 -0.59
C GLU A 346 -17.86 -8.73 0.61
N VAL A 347 -19.02 -8.04 0.54
CA VAL A 347 -19.79 -7.70 1.77
C VAL A 347 -20.99 -8.59 2.06
N TYR A 348 -21.57 -9.24 1.05
CA TYR A 348 -22.54 -10.33 1.29
C TYR A 348 -21.85 -11.69 1.53
N TYR A 349 -20.52 -11.75 1.38
CA TYR A 349 -19.72 -12.94 1.59
C TYR A 349 -19.90 -13.48 3.02
N MET A 350 -19.97 -12.62 4.04
CA MET A 350 -19.94 -13.07 5.45
C MET A 350 -21.28 -13.59 5.98
N VAL A 351 -22.40 -12.94 5.65
CA VAL A 351 -23.75 -13.39 6.05
C VAL A 351 -24.09 -14.68 5.32
N ARG A 352 -23.81 -14.72 4.01
CA ARG A 352 -24.05 -15.88 3.16
C ARG A 352 -23.18 -17.08 3.54
N ILE A 353 -21.93 -16.88 3.98
CA ILE A 353 -21.14 -18.01 4.52
C ILE A 353 -21.85 -18.64 5.72
N ARG A 354 -22.32 -17.86 6.69
CA ARG A 354 -22.99 -18.44 7.88
C ARG A 354 -24.25 -19.21 7.48
N GLU A 355 -25.02 -18.67 6.54
CA GLU A 355 -26.20 -19.36 5.97
C GLU A 355 -25.82 -20.66 5.28
N LEU A 356 -24.73 -20.69 4.49
CA LEU A 356 -24.22 -21.90 3.85
C LEU A 356 -23.83 -22.97 4.87
N TYR A 357 -23.10 -22.60 5.94
CA TYR A 357 -22.77 -23.55 7.02
C TYR A 357 -24.02 -24.10 7.71
N LYS A 358 -25.03 -23.26 7.97
CA LYS A 358 -26.30 -23.69 8.57
C LYS A 358 -27.09 -24.63 7.65
N LEU A 359 -27.17 -24.30 6.35
CA LEU A 359 -27.86 -25.13 5.36
C LEU A 359 -27.18 -26.49 5.19
N THR A 360 -25.85 -26.49 5.09
CA THR A 360 -25.08 -27.73 5.05
C THR A 360 -25.29 -28.54 6.34
N ALA A 361 -25.25 -27.90 7.51
CA ALA A 361 -25.51 -28.59 8.77
C ALA A 361 -26.91 -29.25 8.78
N GLY A 362 -27.96 -28.51 8.41
CA GLY A 362 -29.32 -29.03 8.40
C GLY A 362 -29.50 -30.26 7.49
N PHE A 363 -28.80 -30.31 6.34
CA PHE A 363 -28.77 -31.50 5.49
C PHE A 363 -28.15 -32.71 6.20
N PHE A 364 -27.00 -32.54 6.86
CA PHE A 364 -26.33 -33.64 7.57
C PHE A 364 -27.09 -34.06 8.83
N GLU A 365 -27.67 -33.11 9.58
CA GLU A 365 -28.52 -33.39 10.74
C GLU A 365 -29.73 -34.23 10.35
N GLN A 366 -30.41 -33.87 9.26
CA GLN A 366 -31.57 -34.62 8.75
C GLN A 366 -31.19 -36.00 8.22
N TYR A 367 -30.08 -36.12 7.47
CA TYR A 367 -29.69 -37.39 6.84
C TYR A 367 -29.14 -38.40 7.85
N PHE A 368 -28.32 -37.97 8.80
CA PHE A 368 -27.66 -38.85 9.78
C PHE A 368 -28.33 -38.91 11.15
N ASN A 369 -29.38 -38.12 11.38
CA ASN A 369 -30.07 -38.00 12.66
C ASN A 369 -29.10 -37.62 13.82
N ILE A 370 -28.33 -36.56 13.61
CA ILE A 370 -27.35 -36.01 14.57
C ILE A 370 -27.65 -34.54 14.87
N SER A 371 -27.03 -33.98 15.92
CA SER A 371 -27.10 -32.53 16.22
C SER A 371 -25.75 -31.85 16.03
N LEU A 372 -25.70 -30.88 15.13
CA LEU A 372 -24.52 -30.07 14.82
C LEU A 372 -24.61 -28.65 15.40
N LYS A 373 -25.70 -28.31 16.10
CA LYS A 373 -25.98 -26.99 16.69
C LYS A 373 -24.81 -26.44 17.53
N LYS A 374 -24.14 -27.28 18.32
CA LYS A 374 -22.98 -26.92 19.16
C LYS A 374 -21.75 -26.42 18.37
N TYR A 375 -21.63 -26.80 17.10
CA TYR A 375 -20.55 -26.35 16.21
C TYR A 375 -20.90 -25.05 15.48
N ILE A 376 -22.15 -24.60 15.54
CA ILE A 376 -22.63 -23.37 14.90
C ILE A 376 -22.73 -22.23 15.92
N GLU A 377 -23.36 -22.51 17.07
CA GLU A 377 -23.67 -21.52 18.10
C GLU A 377 -22.52 -21.32 19.09
N SER A 378 -22.29 -20.07 19.50
CA SER A 378 -21.30 -19.75 20.54
C SER A 378 -21.98 -19.80 21.91
N GLU A 379 -21.39 -20.49 22.89
CA GLU A 379 -21.74 -20.31 24.30
C GLU A 379 -21.57 -18.84 24.69
N LYS A 380 -22.56 -18.23 25.36
CA LYS A 380 -22.55 -16.80 25.76
C LYS A 380 -21.43 -16.44 26.74
N THR A 381 -20.80 -17.41 27.40
CA THR A 381 -19.93 -17.22 28.58
C THR A 381 -18.44 -17.47 28.36
N ARG A 382 -18.02 -18.03 27.23
CA ARG A 382 -16.59 -18.27 26.96
C ARG A 382 -16.09 -17.28 25.93
N ASN A 383 -15.11 -16.44 26.28
CA ASN A 383 -14.20 -15.84 25.30
C ASN A 383 -13.01 -16.80 25.16
N PRO A 384 -13.12 -17.90 24.38
CA PRO A 384 -12.16 -19.00 24.41
C PRO A 384 -10.80 -18.54 23.89
N LEU A 385 -10.81 -17.46 23.11
CA LEU A 385 -9.64 -16.80 22.55
C LEU A 385 -8.79 -16.13 23.63
N LEU A 386 -9.37 -15.47 24.63
CA LEU A 386 -8.61 -14.76 25.66
C LEU A 386 -7.92 -15.75 26.61
N ASN A 387 -8.63 -16.80 27.06
CA ASN A 387 -8.03 -17.83 27.91
C ASN A 387 -7.01 -18.67 27.15
N ALA A 388 -7.29 -19.08 25.90
CA ALA A 388 -6.28 -19.76 25.07
C ALA A 388 -5.07 -18.88 24.75
N ILE A 389 -5.21 -17.55 24.68
CA ILE A 389 -4.11 -16.60 24.50
C ILE A 389 -3.30 -16.43 25.79
N LEU A 390 -3.93 -16.48 26.97
CA LEU A 390 -3.25 -16.36 28.26
C LEU A 390 -2.57 -17.69 28.65
N ASP A 391 -3.24 -18.83 28.44
CA ASP A 391 -2.73 -20.19 28.63
C ASP A 391 -1.61 -20.55 27.64
N PHE A 392 -1.46 -19.79 26.55
CA PHE A 392 -0.38 -19.94 25.56
C PHE A 392 1.01 -19.54 26.10
N THR A 393 1.10 -18.83 27.24
CA THR A 393 2.41 -18.51 27.81
C THR A 393 3.10 -19.78 28.30
N SER A 394 4.16 -20.20 27.60
CA SER A 394 5.01 -21.28 28.08
C SER A 394 5.58 -20.89 29.45
N GLU A 395 5.76 -21.86 30.36
CA GLU A 395 6.47 -21.62 31.62
C GLU A 395 7.86 -21.00 31.38
N LYS A 396 8.52 -21.38 30.27
CA LYS A 396 9.77 -20.76 29.80
C LYS A 396 9.66 -19.25 29.55
N ALA A 397 8.55 -18.78 28.97
CA ALA A 397 8.34 -17.35 28.73
C ALA A 397 8.08 -16.58 30.04
N LYS A 398 7.40 -17.20 31.01
CA LYS A 398 7.18 -16.61 32.35
C LYS A 398 8.47 -16.50 33.15
N ASN A 399 9.41 -17.43 32.94
CA ASN A 399 10.73 -17.44 33.59
C ASN A 399 11.81 -16.66 32.81
N PHE A 400 11.45 -15.94 31.74
CA PHE A 400 12.40 -15.14 30.97
C PHE A 400 12.95 -14.00 31.85
N LYS A 401 14.24 -14.04 32.16
CA LYS A 401 14.92 -12.94 32.86
C LYS A 401 15.24 -11.84 31.85
N PHE A 402 14.83 -10.62 32.18
CA PHE A 402 15.19 -9.44 31.39
C PHE A 402 16.63 -9.03 31.71
N ASP A 403 17.60 -9.73 31.11
CA ASP A 403 18.99 -9.29 31.13
C ASP A 403 19.40 -8.77 29.74
N PHE A 404 19.48 -7.44 29.63
CA PHE A 404 19.85 -6.77 28.38
C PHE A 404 21.37 -6.78 28.13
N ARG A 405 22.19 -7.21 29.11
CA ARG A 405 23.66 -7.14 29.07
C ARG A 405 24.30 -8.36 28.43
N GLU A 406 23.58 -9.48 28.31
CA GLU A 406 24.13 -10.74 27.80
C GLU A 406 24.32 -10.77 26.26
N ILE A 407 23.69 -9.85 25.51
CA ILE A 407 23.77 -9.81 24.05
C ILE A 407 24.32 -8.45 23.60
N THR A 408 25.61 -8.43 23.24
CA THR A 408 26.28 -7.24 22.70
C THR A 408 25.88 -7.03 21.23
N LYS A 409 25.02 -6.04 20.98
CA LYS A 409 24.84 -5.53 19.62
C LYS A 409 26.09 -4.77 19.20
N HIS A 410 26.70 -5.17 18.10
CA HIS A 410 27.83 -4.45 17.51
C HIS A 410 27.36 -3.54 16.37
N VAL A 411 28.13 -2.50 16.07
CA VAL A 411 27.95 -1.70 14.85
C VAL A 411 28.05 -2.65 13.64
N PRO A 412 27.26 -2.46 12.56
CA PRO A 412 27.35 -3.32 11.39
C PRO A 412 28.77 -3.33 10.81
N ASP A 413 29.21 -4.51 10.40
CA ASP A 413 30.44 -4.66 9.64
C ASP A 413 30.28 -4.08 8.25
N SER A 414 31.35 -3.51 7.73
CA SER A 414 31.38 -2.82 6.43
C SER A 414 32.08 -3.71 5.41
N LEU A 415 31.32 -4.47 4.62
CA LEU A 415 31.88 -5.42 3.65
C LEU A 415 31.73 -4.94 2.20
N PRO A 416 32.81 -4.85 1.41
CA PRO A 416 32.75 -4.68 -0.03
C PRO A 416 31.93 -5.78 -0.71
N ILE A 417 31.20 -5.42 -1.77
CA ILE A 417 30.43 -6.38 -2.59
C ILE A 417 31.32 -7.54 -3.08
N ILE A 418 32.56 -7.26 -3.48
CA ILE A 418 33.47 -8.29 -3.97
C ILE A 418 33.75 -9.38 -2.94
N GLU A 419 33.90 -9.04 -1.66
CA GLU A 419 34.13 -10.03 -0.61
C GLU A 419 32.90 -10.93 -0.39
N ILE A 420 31.72 -10.34 -0.44
CA ILE A 420 30.45 -11.07 -0.37
C ILE A 420 30.33 -12.03 -1.57
N LEU A 421 30.69 -11.58 -2.78
CA LEU A 421 30.70 -12.43 -3.98
C LEU A 421 31.71 -13.58 -3.88
N ASN A 422 32.91 -13.32 -3.35
CA ASN A 422 33.92 -14.36 -3.12
C ASN A 422 33.43 -15.42 -2.12
N LYS A 423 32.65 -15.03 -1.11
CA LYS A 423 32.02 -15.99 -0.19
C LYS A 423 30.99 -16.90 -0.87
N PHE A 424 30.26 -16.40 -1.87
CA PHE A 424 29.39 -17.24 -2.70
C PHE A 424 30.18 -18.25 -3.54
N GLU A 425 31.33 -17.84 -4.08
CA GLU A 425 32.21 -18.74 -4.85
C GLU A 425 32.82 -19.85 -3.96
N GLN A 426 33.06 -19.56 -2.69
CA GLN A 426 33.52 -20.54 -1.68
C GLN A 426 32.42 -21.49 -1.17
N ASN A 427 31.18 -21.38 -1.68
CA ASN A 427 30.05 -22.24 -1.28
C ASN A 427 29.69 -22.19 0.22
N ASN A 428 30.10 -21.14 0.93
CA ASN A 428 29.89 -20.97 2.38
C ASN A 428 28.68 -20.09 2.71
N VAL A 429 27.72 -19.93 1.79
CA VAL A 429 26.56 -19.05 1.98
C VAL A 429 25.26 -19.75 1.59
N LEU A 430 24.37 -19.93 2.56
CA LEU A 430 22.97 -20.28 2.35
C LEU A 430 22.16 -19.01 2.04
N LEU A 431 22.08 -18.66 0.74
CA LEU A 431 21.42 -17.44 0.28
C LEU A 431 19.90 -17.46 0.46
N CYS A 432 19.29 -18.60 0.17
CA CYS A 432 17.85 -18.77 0.11
C CYS A 432 17.43 -19.85 1.10
N PRO A 433 17.35 -19.56 2.41
CA PRO A 433 16.87 -20.54 3.37
C PRO A 433 15.37 -20.82 3.19
N PRO A 434 14.87 -21.96 3.68
CA PRO A 434 13.53 -22.47 3.34
C PRO A 434 12.38 -21.59 3.83
N TYR A 435 12.55 -20.84 4.92
CA TYR A 435 11.53 -19.91 5.40
C TYR A 435 11.36 -18.67 4.52
N GLN A 436 12.33 -18.35 3.66
CA GLN A 436 12.26 -17.15 2.82
C GLN A 436 11.41 -17.33 1.56
N ARG A 437 11.03 -16.19 0.99
CA ARG A 437 10.33 -16.12 -0.29
C ARG A 437 11.28 -16.38 -1.46
N LYS A 438 10.72 -16.84 -2.58
CA LYS A 438 11.45 -16.91 -3.85
C LYS A 438 11.81 -15.52 -4.38
N GLU A 439 12.71 -15.47 -5.34
CA GLU A 439 13.05 -14.25 -6.07
C GLU A 439 11.80 -13.64 -6.74
N LYS A 440 11.48 -12.40 -6.35
CA LYS A 440 10.24 -11.70 -6.74
C LYS A 440 10.47 -10.25 -7.18
N ILE A 441 11.60 -9.66 -6.82
CA ILE A 441 11.91 -8.27 -7.17
C ILE A 441 12.07 -8.13 -8.69
N THR A 442 11.34 -7.18 -9.30
CA THR A 442 11.33 -6.96 -10.75
C THR A 442 12.67 -6.38 -11.24
N LYS A 443 12.95 -6.49 -12.55
CA LYS A 443 14.14 -5.84 -13.16
C LYS A 443 14.19 -4.34 -12.89
N THR A 444 13.06 -3.63 -12.92
CA THR A 444 12.99 -2.20 -12.57
C THR A 444 13.38 -1.92 -11.12
N LYS A 445 12.82 -2.66 -10.14
CA LYS A 445 13.22 -2.49 -8.73
C LYS A 445 14.68 -2.89 -8.49
N SER A 446 15.17 -3.91 -9.20
CA SER A 446 16.57 -4.33 -9.18
C SER A 446 17.49 -3.24 -9.71
N SER A 447 17.10 -2.59 -10.82
CA SER A 447 17.84 -1.49 -11.45
C SER A 447 18.00 -0.31 -10.48
N ARG A 448 16.96 0.01 -9.68
CA ARG A 448 17.04 1.06 -8.65
C ARG A 448 18.00 0.74 -7.50
N ILE A 449 18.20 -0.54 -7.17
CA ILE A 449 19.21 -0.95 -6.17
C ILE A 449 20.60 -0.72 -6.75
N ILE A 450 20.85 -1.16 -8.00
CA ILE A 450 22.12 -0.92 -8.69
C ILE A 450 22.38 0.59 -8.87
N GLU A 451 21.36 1.37 -9.21
CA GLU A 451 21.46 2.83 -9.28
C GLU A 451 21.88 3.44 -7.93
N SER A 452 21.35 2.92 -6.82
CA SER A 452 21.70 3.42 -5.48
C SER A 452 23.17 3.11 -5.15
N ILE A 453 23.65 1.93 -5.52
CA ILE A 453 25.07 1.53 -5.41
C ILE A 453 25.95 2.45 -6.26
N LEU A 454 25.59 2.67 -7.53
CA LEU A 454 26.30 3.57 -8.44
C LEU A 454 26.25 5.03 -7.99
N LEU A 455 25.24 5.44 -7.23
CA LEU A 455 25.14 6.79 -6.66
C LEU A 455 25.76 6.90 -5.27
N GLY A 456 26.27 5.81 -4.69
CA GLY A 456 26.85 5.80 -3.35
C GLY A 456 25.87 5.80 -2.18
N TYR A 457 24.56 5.74 -2.43
CA TYR A 457 23.58 5.66 -1.36
C TYR A 457 23.70 4.30 -0.67
N THR A 458 23.95 4.32 0.63
CA THR A 458 23.93 3.11 1.46
C THR A 458 22.61 2.34 1.27
N ILE A 459 22.70 1.02 1.14
CA ILE A 459 21.51 0.16 1.13
C ILE A 459 21.23 -0.32 2.56
N PRO A 460 20.01 -0.79 2.88
CA PRO A 460 19.78 -1.34 4.22
C PRO A 460 20.79 -2.47 4.53
N PRO A 461 20.98 -2.84 5.80
CA PRO A 461 21.93 -3.89 6.16
C PRO A 461 21.49 -5.28 5.68
N ILE A 462 22.46 -6.18 5.47
CA ILE A 462 22.26 -7.63 5.27
C ILE A 462 22.40 -8.29 6.64
N TYR A 463 21.46 -9.16 7.00
CA TYR A 463 21.52 -9.91 8.26
C TYR A 463 21.99 -11.33 7.97
N VAL A 464 23.03 -11.76 8.67
CA VAL A 464 23.67 -13.06 8.47
C VAL A 464 23.72 -13.80 9.80
N LEU A 465 23.15 -15.00 9.84
CA LEU A 465 23.39 -15.96 10.90
C LEU A 465 24.65 -16.76 10.54
N VAL A 466 25.66 -16.73 11.40
CA VAL A 466 26.88 -17.53 11.24
C VAL A 466 26.72 -18.81 12.05
N HIS A 467 26.62 -19.94 11.36
CA HIS A 467 26.55 -21.25 11.97
C HIS A 467 27.89 -21.66 12.59
N GLU A 468 27.86 -22.64 13.49
CA GLU A 468 29.06 -23.18 14.14
C GLU A 468 30.05 -23.80 13.13
N ASN A 469 29.54 -24.32 11.99
CA ASN A 469 30.35 -24.83 10.90
C ASN A 469 30.88 -23.75 9.93
N GLY A 470 30.65 -22.47 10.24
CA GLY A 470 31.12 -21.32 9.44
C GLY A 470 30.22 -20.93 8.26
N ILE A 471 29.13 -21.65 7.99
CA ILE A 471 28.19 -21.32 6.92
C ILE A 471 27.43 -20.04 7.27
N TRP A 472 27.31 -19.13 6.30
CA TRP A 472 26.51 -17.90 6.39
C TRP A 472 25.09 -18.17 5.91
N GLU A 473 24.12 -18.16 6.82
CA GLU A 473 22.71 -18.13 6.46
C GLU A 473 22.24 -16.68 6.34
N ILE A 474 21.79 -16.29 5.15
CA ILE A 474 21.25 -14.94 4.93
C ILE A 474 19.85 -14.88 5.52
N VAL A 475 19.65 -14.14 6.61
CA VAL A 475 18.34 -14.00 7.31
C VAL A 475 17.48 -12.89 6.72
N ASP A 476 18.09 -11.78 6.31
CA ASP A 476 17.45 -10.71 5.55
C ASP A 476 18.45 -10.09 4.56
N GLY A 477 17.97 -9.72 3.38
CA GLY A 477 18.81 -9.16 2.32
C GLY A 477 18.96 -10.03 1.08
N GLN A 478 18.39 -11.24 1.09
CA GLN A 478 18.36 -12.18 -0.04
C GLN A 478 18.02 -11.50 -1.38
N GLN A 479 16.96 -10.68 -1.45
CA GLN A 479 16.56 -10.03 -2.71
C GLN A 479 17.57 -8.98 -3.21
N ARG A 480 18.33 -8.34 -2.30
CA ARG A 480 19.38 -7.37 -2.64
C ARG A 480 20.61 -8.10 -3.17
N LEU A 481 21.01 -9.18 -2.50
CA LEU A 481 22.12 -10.04 -2.95
C LEU A 481 21.80 -10.72 -4.29
N LEU A 482 20.58 -11.25 -4.47
CA LEU A 482 20.14 -11.79 -5.77
C LEU A 482 20.15 -10.75 -6.89
N THR A 483 19.85 -9.49 -6.58
CA THR A 483 19.99 -8.39 -7.55
C THR A 483 21.44 -8.14 -7.93
N ILE A 484 22.37 -8.12 -6.97
CA ILE A 484 23.80 -7.93 -7.22
C ILE A 484 24.37 -9.11 -8.01
N ILE A 485 24.16 -10.34 -7.54
CA ILE A 485 24.56 -11.59 -8.22
C ILE A 485 23.98 -11.64 -9.64
N GLY A 486 22.69 -11.33 -9.79
CA GLY A 486 22.01 -11.33 -11.07
C GLY A 486 22.57 -10.27 -12.03
N PHE A 487 22.90 -9.07 -11.55
CA PHE A 487 23.48 -8.02 -12.38
C PHE A 487 24.91 -8.35 -12.81
N CYS A 488 25.75 -8.79 -11.86
CA CYS A 488 27.15 -9.19 -12.10
C CYS A 488 27.29 -10.51 -12.87
N GLY A 489 26.20 -11.22 -13.16
CA GLY A 489 26.24 -12.50 -13.87
C GLY A 489 26.91 -13.62 -13.07
N LYS A 490 26.79 -13.60 -11.72
CA LYS A 490 27.33 -14.64 -10.84
C LYS A 490 26.29 -15.73 -10.55
N THR A 491 26.75 -16.86 -10.03
CA THR A 491 25.94 -18.00 -9.58
C THR A 491 25.94 -18.10 -8.05
N TYR A 492 25.06 -18.92 -7.50
CA TYR A 492 25.01 -19.26 -6.07
C TYR A 492 24.50 -20.70 -5.91
N MET A 493 24.71 -21.33 -4.76
CA MET A 493 24.15 -22.66 -4.48
C MET A 493 22.78 -22.59 -3.82
N ASP A 494 21.88 -23.50 -4.21
CA ASP A 494 20.59 -23.69 -3.56
C ASP A 494 20.70 -24.57 -2.29
N GLU A 495 19.58 -24.72 -1.58
CA GLU A 495 19.48 -25.54 -0.35
C GLU A 495 19.90 -27.01 -0.55
N ALA A 496 19.90 -27.51 -1.80
CA ALA A 496 20.29 -28.88 -2.14
C ALA A 496 21.74 -28.96 -2.65
N GLY A 497 22.53 -27.89 -2.51
CA GLY A 497 23.91 -27.83 -2.99
C GLY A 497 24.05 -27.73 -4.51
N ARG A 498 22.97 -27.39 -5.24
CA ARG A 498 23.01 -27.26 -6.70
C ARG A 498 23.30 -25.82 -7.10
N VAL A 499 24.17 -25.67 -8.10
CA VAL A 499 24.47 -24.36 -8.68
C VAL A 499 23.22 -23.79 -9.37
N LYS A 500 22.91 -22.53 -9.07
CA LYS A 500 21.72 -21.83 -9.54
C LYS A 500 22.07 -20.40 -9.96
N MET A 501 21.24 -19.87 -10.87
CA MET A 501 21.33 -18.49 -11.36
C MET A 501 20.11 -17.69 -10.89
N SER A 502 20.27 -16.38 -10.75
CA SER A 502 19.12 -15.48 -10.57
C SER A 502 18.18 -15.59 -11.78
N LYS A 503 16.88 -15.44 -11.56
CA LYS A 503 15.87 -15.32 -12.62
C LYS A 503 16.11 -14.14 -13.56
N LYS A 504 16.95 -13.18 -13.15
CA LYS A 504 17.34 -12.00 -13.93
C LYS A 504 18.84 -12.01 -14.20
N HIS A 505 19.43 -13.18 -14.42
CA HIS A 505 20.85 -13.27 -14.73
C HIS A 505 21.22 -12.37 -15.91
N LYS A 506 22.28 -11.56 -15.74
CA LYS A 506 22.79 -10.56 -16.68
C LYS A 506 21.74 -9.56 -17.19
N PHE A 507 20.84 -9.10 -16.32
CA PHE A 507 19.83 -8.13 -16.73
C PHE A 507 20.43 -6.75 -17.06
N ALA A 508 19.90 -6.10 -18.08
CA ALA A 508 20.17 -4.70 -18.38
C ALA A 508 19.37 -3.76 -17.45
N LEU A 509 19.97 -2.64 -17.06
CA LEU A 509 19.32 -1.63 -16.23
C LEU A 509 18.14 -1.00 -16.98
N GLN A 510 17.04 -0.71 -16.27
CA GLN A 510 15.85 -0.12 -16.86
C GLN A 510 15.08 0.75 -15.87
N ASN A 511 14.45 1.81 -16.39
CA ASN A 511 13.67 2.80 -15.64
C ASN A 511 14.47 3.45 -14.50
N LEU A 512 15.73 3.79 -14.76
CA LEU A 512 16.56 4.62 -13.89
C LEU A 512 16.04 6.05 -13.88
N GLU A 513 16.10 6.70 -12.71
CA GLU A 513 15.51 8.03 -12.50
C GLU A 513 16.56 9.12 -12.65
N VAL A 514 17.74 8.89 -12.08
CA VAL A 514 18.89 9.80 -12.08
C VAL A 514 19.84 9.39 -13.20
N LEU A 515 20.23 8.11 -13.23
CA LEU A 515 21.19 7.57 -14.20
C LEU A 515 20.52 7.13 -15.50
N ARG A 516 19.78 8.02 -16.16
CA ARG A 516 18.96 7.66 -17.33
C ARG A 516 19.78 7.12 -18.51
N SER A 517 21.01 7.61 -18.68
CA SER A 517 21.95 7.16 -19.70
C SER A 517 22.40 5.71 -19.52
N TYR A 518 22.27 5.15 -18.31
CA TYR A 518 22.61 3.76 -18.01
C TYR A 518 21.46 2.79 -18.32
N ASN A 519 20.29 3.26 -18.76
CA ASN A 519 19.22 2.37 -19.21
C ASN A 519 19.68 1.57 -20.44
N GLY A 520 19.47 0.25 -20.41
CA GLY A 520 19.95 -0.69 -21.42
C GLY A 520 21.35 -1.24 -21.15
N VAL A 521 22.10 -0.67 -20.20
CA VAL A 521 23.47 -1.10 -19.89
C VAL A 521 23.47 -2.34 -18.98
N THR A 522 24.27 -3.34 -19.33
CA THR A 522 24.56 -4.54 -18.53
C THR A 522 25.86 -4.35 -17.74
N PHE A 523 26.13 -5.21 -16.75
CA PHE A 523 27.39 -5.14 -16.01
C PHE A 523 28.63 -5.25 -16.91
N GLU A 524 28.58 -6.09 -17.94
CA GLU A 524 29.69 -6.29 -18.89
C GLU A 524 29.99 -5.01 -19.70
N ASN A 525 28.95 -4.26 -20.05
CA ASN A 525 29.03 -3.02 -20.85
C ASN A 525 29.30 -1.76 -20.01
N LEU A 526 29.49 -1.87 -18.70
CA LEU A 526 29.90 -0.76 -17.85
C LEU A 526 31.38 -0.39 -18.08
N SER A 527 31.72 0.87 -17.80
CA SER A 527 33.13 1.27 -17.71
C SER A 527 33.85 0.50 -16.59
N GLU A 528 35.15 0.28 -16.72
CA GLU A 528 35.94 -0.38 -15.65
C GLU A 528 35.89 0.39 -14.33
N ARG A 529 35.74 1.72 -14.40
CA ARG A 529 35.54 2.58 -13.23
C ARG A 529 34.23 2.23 -12.52
N ASP A 530 33.13 2.08 -13.25
CA ASP A 530 31.81 1.79 -12.67
C ASP A 530 31.69 0.34 -12.20
N LYS A 531 32.33 -0.61 -12.89
CA LYS A 531 32.46 -2.00 -12.40
C LYS A 531 33.17 -2.03 -11.05
N LYS A 532 34.34 -1.38 -10.94
CA LYS A 532 35.08 -1.26 -9.67
C LYS A 532 34.24 -0.55 -8.61
N ARG A 533 33.49 0.48 -8.99
CA ARG A 533 32.59 1.19 -8.06
C ARG A 533 31.52 0.28 -7.47
N ILE A 534 30.91 -0.58 -8.30
CA ILE A 534 29.94 -1.57 -7.81
C ILE A 534 30.64 -2.60 -6.91
N LEU A 535 31.76 -3.17 -7.35
CA LEU A 535 32.44 -4.24 -6.62
C LEU A 535 33.01 -3.77 -5.26
N ASN A 536 33.49 -2.54 -5.19
CA ASN A 536 34.06 -1.95 -3.97
C ASN A 536 33.01 -1.24 -3.11
N PHE A 537 31.75 -1.17 -3.54
CA PHE A 537 30.69 -0.58 -2.74
C PHE A 537 30.52 -1.39 -1.45
N VAL A 538 30.53 -0.68 -0.33
CA VAL A 538 30.46 -1.26 1.01
C VAL A 538 29.00 -1.44 1.42
N ILE A 539 28.63 -2.68 1.73
CA ILE A 539 27.32 -3.04 2.27
C ILE A 539 27.46 -3.27 3.79
N PRO A 540 26.60 -2.63 4.60
CA PRO A 540 26.51 -2.94 6.02
C PRO A 540 26.00 -4.37 6.25
N VAL A 541 26.74 -5.18 7.00
CA VAL A 541 26.40 -6.57 7.32
C VAL A 541 26.32 -6.72 8.84
N ILE A 542 25.25 -7.35 9.31
CA ILE A 542 25.03 -7.63 10.73
C ILE A 542 25.19 -9.13 10.93
N PHE A 543 26.28 -9.52 11.59
CA PHE A 543 26.52 -10.92 11.96
C PHE A 543 25.86 -11.26 13.29
N ILE A 544 25.13 -12.37 13.27
CA ILE A 544 24.55 -13.01 14.44
C ILE A 544 25.25 -14.35 14.56
N TYR A 545 26.12 -14.50 15.56
CA TYR A 545 26.85 -15.75 15.76
C TYR A 545 25.99 -16.73 16.57
N GLN A 546 25.72 -17.91 15.99
CA GLN A 546 24.90 -18.94 16.63
C GLN A 546 25.46 -19.38 17.99
N LYS A 547 26.80 -19.47 18.10
CA LYS A 547 27.54 -19.74 19.35
C LYS A 547 27.06 -18.88 20.52
N ASN A 548 26.85 -17.59 20.27
CA ASN A 548 26.51 -16.59 21.29
C ASN A 548 24.99 -16.46 21.46
N ASN A 549 24.19 -17.03 20.55
CA ASN A 549 22.74 -16.81 20.46
C ASN A 549 22.01 -18.14 20.26
N LYS A 550 22.18 -19.11 21.16
CA LYS A 550 21.65 -20.48 21.01
C LYS A 550 20.11 -20.56 20.89
N LEU A 551 19.39 -19.56 21.40
CA LEU A 551 17.93 -19.47 21.34
C LEU A 551 17.44 -18.59 20.17
N PHE A 552 18.34 -18.07 19.34
CA PHE A 552 17.97 -17.21 18.22
C PHE A 552 17.44 -18.04 17.05
N GLU A 553 16.19 -17.76 16.70
CA GLU A 553 15.51 -18.37 15.56
C GLU A 553 15.54 -17.43 14.34
N PRO A 554 16.25 -17.76 13.25
CA PRO A 554 16.45 -16.84 12.13
C PRO A 554 15.13 -16.45 11.44
N HIS A 555 14.19 -17.40 11.32
CA HIS A 555 12.86 -17.14 10.75
C HIS A 555 12.06 -16.10 11.57
N SER A 556 12.30 -16.01 12.88
CA SER A 556 11.65 -15.02 13.76
C SER A 556 12.13 -13.60 13.46
N LEU A 557 13.43 -13.41 13.24
CA LEU A 557 13.99 -12.13 12.81
C LEU A 557 13.47 -11.74 11.41
N PHE A 558 13.48 -12.69 10.48
CA PHE A 558 12.95 -12.50 9.12
C PHE A 558 11.48 -12.03 9.15
N LEU A 559 10.62 -12.69 9.93
CA LEU A 559 9.23 -12.30 10.12
C LEU A 559 9.12 -10.89 10.72
N ARG A 560 9.95 -10.53 11.70
CA ARG A 560 9.93 -9.20 12.32
C ARG A 560 10.27 -8.09 11.33
N HIS A 561 11.28 -8.30 10.48
CA HIS A 561 11.71 -7.33 9.48
C HIS A 561 10.72 -7.20 8.30
N ASN A 562 10.08 -8.30 7.91
CA ASN A 562 9.26 -8.37 6.69
C ASN A 562 7.74 -8.29 6.93
N SER A 563 7.27 -8.34 8.18
CA SER A 563 5.86 -8.16 8.57
C SER A 563 5.40 -6.69 8.56
N LYS A 564 5.91 -5.87 7.63
CA LYS A 564 5.52 -4.45 7.48
C LYS A 564 4.06 -4.37 7.00
N PRO A 565 3.08 -3.95 7.82
CA PRO A 565 1.68 -3.95 7.42
C PRO A 565 1.33 -2.79 6.46
N TYR A 566 2.24 -1.82 6.34
CA TYR A 566 2.00 -0.57 5.64
C TYR A 566 3.17 -0.29 4.68
N PRO A 567 3.27 -0.95 3.51
CA PRO A 567 4.15 -0.48 2.44
C PRO A 567 3.66 0.86 1.91
N ILE A 568 4.57 1.74 1.51
CA ILE A 568 4.22 2.97 0.79
C ILE A 568 3.97 2.58 -0.66
N SER A 569 2.76 2.85 -1.17
CA SER A 569 2.46 2.60 -2.58
C SER A 569 3.20 3.62 -3.45
N ASN A 570 3.77 3.18 -4.58
CA ASN A 570 4.55 4.03 -5.51
C ASN A 570 3.80 5.27 -6.03
N ASN A 571 2.46 5.29 -5.92
CA ASN A 571 1.62 6.40 -6.39
C ASN A 571 0.65 6.87 -5.28
N SER A 572 1.08 6.75 -4.03
CA SER A 572 0.37 7.31 -2.88
C SER A 572 0.77 8.76 -2.65
N PHE A 573 -0.04 9.52 -1.91
CA PHE A 573 0.31 10.90 -1.56
C PHE A 573 1.59 10.97 -0.73
N GLU A 574 1.80 9.96 0.11
CA GLU A 574 3.03 9.75 0.87
C GLU A 574 4.25 9.61 -0.05
N MET A 575 4.11 8.96 -1.21
CA MET A 575 5.18 8.92 -2.21
C MET A 575 5.26 10.24 -2.99
N TRP A 576 4.14 10.89 -3.30
CA TRP A 576 4.14 12.19 -3.97
C TRP A 576 4.87 13.26 -3.18
N ASN A 577 4.70 13.35 -1.86
CA ASN A 577 5.44 14.30 -1.01
C ASN A 577 6.96 14.08 -1.01
N THR A 578 7.41 12.89 -1.41
CA THR A 578 8.83 12.56 -1.52
C THR A 578 9.36 12.81 -2.92
N ILE A 579 8.48 12.83 -3.92
CA ILE A 579 8.82 13.13 -5.32
C ILE A 579 8.71 14.63 -5.58
N MET A 580 7.70 15.30 -5.01
CA MET A 580 7.50 16.74 -5.10
C MET A 580 8.65 17.47 -4.42
N PRO A 581 9.39 18.28 -5.16
CA PRO A 581 10.34 19.18 -4.55
C PRO A 581 9.58 20.27 -3.76
N GLU A 582 10.28 20.91 -2.82
CA GLU A 582 9.66 21.83 -1.87
C GLU A 582 8.90 22.97 -2.58
N ASP A 583 9.40 23.46 -3.71
CA ASP A 583 8.77 24.50 -4.52
C ASP A 583 7.38 24.10 -5.03
N VAL A 584 7.23 22.89 -5.57
CA VAL A 584 5.93 22.39 -6.06
C VAL A 584 4.99 22.16 -4.88
N SER A 585 5.51 21.64 -3.75
CA SER A 585 4.69 21.43 -2.55
C SER A 585 4.17 22.76 -1.99
N LEU A 586 5.02 23.78 -1.92
CA LEU A 586 4.65 25.14 -1.53
C LEU A 586 3.67 25.78 -2.51
N PHE A 587 3.86 25.56 -3.82
CA PHE A 587 2.93 26.02 -4.85
C PHE A 587 1.52 25.45 -4.65
N ILE A 588 1.38 24.12 -4.49
CA ILE A 588 0.08 23.48 -4.23
C ILE A 588 -0.52 23.99 -2.92
N ARG A 589 0.29 24.15 -1.86
CA ARG A 589 -0.17 24.66 -0.56
C ARG A 589 -0.67 26.10 -0.65
N LYS A 590 0.03 26.95 -1.38
CA LYS A 590 -0.36 28.35 -1.61
C LYS A 590 -1.74 28.40 -2.30
N LEU A 591 -1.94 27.65 -3.38
CA LEU A 591 -3.23 27.59 -4.06
C LEU A 591 -4.33 27.02 -3.15
N TYR A 592 -4.06 25.93 -2.45
CA TYR A 592 -5.05 25.35 -1.55
C TYR A 592 -5.46 26.27 -0.39
N SER A 593 -4.51 27.03 0.16
CA SER A 593 -4.75 27.94 1.29
C SER A 593 -5.80 29.02 1.00
N GLN A 594 -5.99 29.38 -0.27
CA GLN A 594 -6.98 30.38 -0.70
C GLN A 594 -8.43 29.90 -0.55
N HIS A 595 -8.66 28.58 -0.46
CA HIS A 595 -10.02 28.00 -0.42
C HIS A 595 -10.25 27.07 0.77
N TYR A 596 -9.24 26.87 1.62
CA TYR A 596 -9.26 25.91 2.74
C TYR A 596 -10.44 26.11 3.71
N GLN A 597 -10.93 27.34 3.88
CA GLN A 597 -11.99 27.67 4.84
C GLN A 597 -13.34 27.00 4.52
N TRP A 598 -13.61 26.67 3.25
CA TRP A 598 -14.87 26.06 2.81
C TRP A 598 -14.66 24.79 1.98
N PHE A 599 -13.57 24.72 1.20
CA PHE A 599 -13.25 23.61 0.31
C PHE A 599 -12.33 22.58 0.98
N TYR A 600 -12.90 21.68 1.77
CA TYR A 600 -12.15 20.65 2.48
C TYR A 600 -12.98 19.39 2.76
N ILE A 601 -12.29 18.29 3.05
CA ILE A 601 -12.88 17.04 3.53
C ILE A 601 -13.03 17.06 5.05
N VAL A 602 -14.14 16.55 5.55
CA VAL A 602 -14.47 16.45 6.98
C VAL A 602 -14.25 15.01 7.43
N MET A 603 -13.42 14.81 8.45
CA MET A 603 -13.10 13.48 9.01
C MET A 603 -12.85 13.53 10.51
N LYS A 604 -13.18 12.44 11.22
CA LYS A 604 -12.94 12.26 12.67
C LYS A 604 -11.48 11.95 13.07
N LYS A 605 -10.52 11.93 12.13
CA LYS A 605 -9.13 11.49 12.39
C LYS A 605 -8.15 12.67 12.30
N ASN A 606 -7.03 12.57 13.02
CA ASN A 606 -5.90 13.50 12.94
C ASN A 606 -5.42 13.73 11.49
N ASN A 607 -4.83 14.91 11.23
CA ASN A 607 -4.18 15.35 9.98
C ASN A 607 -5.11 15.52 8.75
N ILE A 608 -6.18 16.29 8.93
CA ILE A 608 -7.08 16.76 7.85
C ILE A 608 -6.31 17.44 6.71
N ARG A 609 -5.28 18.24 7.06
CA ARG A 609 -4.44 19.00 6.11
C ARG A 609 -3.85 18.14 4.98
N LYS A 610 -3.11 17.06 5.30
CA LYS A 610 -2.43 16.23 4.28
C LYS A 610 -3.42 15.60 3.30
N LYS A 611 -4.58 15.17 3.78
CA LYS A 611 -5.60 14.57 2.91
C LYS A 611 -6.31 15.58 2.02
N ASN A 612 -6.42 16.83 2.47
CA ASN A 612 -6.88 17.92 1.63
C ASN A 612 -5.84 18.32 0.57
N GLU A 613 -4.56 18.43 0.93
CA GLU A 613 -3.47 18.63 -0.04
C GLU A 613 -3.48 17.52 -1.10
N GLN A 614 -3.73 16.26 -0.70
CA GLN A 614 -3.91 15.15 -1.63
C GLN A 614 -5.10 15.31 -2.56
N LEU A 615 -6.26 15.70 -2.01
CA LEU A 615 -7.46 15.95 -2.82
C LEU A 615 -7.17 17.04 -3.85
N TYR A 616 -6.64 18.18 -3.41
CA TYR A 616 -6.36 19.32 -4.26
C TYR A 616 -5.35 18.96 -5.36
N THR A 617 -4.26 18.26 -5.02
CA THR A 617 -3.30 17.73 -6.00
C THR A 617 -3.96 16.82 -7.04
N THR A 618 -4.89 15.97 -6.60
CA THR A 618 -5.63 15.07 -7.51
C THR A 618 -6.52 15.88 -8.46
N LEU A 619 -7.19 16.92 -7.97
CA LEU A 619 -8.05 17.79 -8.78
C LEU A 619 -7.23 18.63 -9.77
N MET A 620 -6.10 19.20 -9.34
CA MET A 620 -5.18 19.91 -10.24
C MET A 620 -4.70 19.02 -11.39
N TYR A 621 -4.31 17.77 -11.09
CA TYR A 621 -3.95 16.80 -12.13
C TYR A 621 -5.11 16.55 -13.11
N LEU A 622 -6.31 16.35 -12.57
CA LEU A 622 -7.48 16.04 -13.38
C LEU A 622 -7.82 17.21 -14.32
N GLU A 623 -7.85 18.43 -13.79
CA GLU A 623 -8.06 19.67 -14.56
C GLU A 623 -6.97 19.91 -15.62
N ALA A 624 -5.70 19.76 -15.25
CA ALA A 624 -4.60 19.98 -16.18
C ALA A 624 -4.61 19.02 -17.38
N MET A 625 -5.14 17.80 -17.19
CA MET A 625 -5.15 16.74 -18.20
C MET A 625 -6.43 16.70 -19.04
N THR A 626 -7.48 17.37 -18.61
CA THR A 626 -8.73 17.52 -19.36
C THR A 626 -8.68 18.80 -20.19
N THR A 627 -7.81 18.81 -21.22
CA THR A 627 -7.46 20.05 -21.92
C THR A 627 -8.53 20.62 -22.84
N ASN A 628 -9.59 19.91 -23.24
CA ASN A 628 -10.65 20.54 -24.06
C ASN A 628 -12.06 19.90 -24.06
N GLU A 629 -12.25 18.66 -23.59
CA GLU A 629 -13.60 18.10 -23.37
C GLU A 629 -13.52 17.07 -22.26
N ILE A 630 -14.11 17.35 -21.11
CA ILE A 630 -14.45 16.24 -20.20
C ILE A 630 -15.52 15.46 -20.95
N ARG A 631 -15.21 14.22 -21.30
CA ARG A 631 -16.13 13.30 -21.96
C ARG A 631 -16.83 12.45 -20.93
N LYS A 632 -18.07 12.05 -21.24
CA LYS A 632 -18.85 11.09 -20.45
C LYS A 632 -18.00 9.86 -20.09
N GLU A 633 -17.25 9.33 -21.06
CA GLU A 633 -16.18 8.37 -20.81
C GLU A 633 -14.87 9.06 -20.42
N ASN A 634 -14.72 9.40 -19.15
CA ASN A 634 -13.52 10.08 -18.67
C ASN A 634 -12.29 9.13 -18.68
N PRO A 635 -11.16 9.48 -19.34
CA PRO A 635 -9.99 8.61 -19.44
C PRO A 635 -9.15 8.56 -18.16
N TYR A 636 -9.49 9.36 -17.14
CA TYR A 636 -8.74 9.53 -15.89
C TYR A 636 -9.48 9.03 -14.65
N ILE A 637 -10.79 8.81 -14.69
CA ILE A 637 -11.55 8.20 -13.58
C ILE A 637 -12.30 6.94 -14.02
N ASN A 638 -12.60 6.06 -13.06
CA ASN A 638 -13.44 4.89 -13.26
C ASN A 638 -14.44 4.75 -12.11
N PHE A 639 -15.70 4.52 -12.46
CA PHE A 639 -16.76 4.20 -11.51
C PHE A 639 -16.86 2.69 -11.32
N ARG A 640 -16.60 2.22 -10.11
CA ARG A 640 -16.65 0.80 -9.75
C ARG A 640 -17.75 0.54 -8.73
N ASN A 641 -18.50 -0.53 -8.94
CA ASN A 641 -19.41 -1.04 -7.93
C ASN A 641 -18.63 -1.81 -6.85
N LYS A 642 -18.75 -1.36 -5.59
CA LYS A 642 -18.22 -2.05 -4.40
C LYS A 642 -19.36 -2.20 -3.38
N LEU A 643 -19.81 -3.45 -3.20
CA LEU A 643 -20.81 -3.86 -2.19
C LEU A 643 -22.21 -3.33 -2.51
N ASP A 644 -22.56 -2.23 -1.85
CA ASP A 644 -23.83 -1.49 -1.85
C ASP A 644 -23.59 -0.01 -2.20
N SER A 645 -22.42 0.33 -2.75
CA SER A 645 -22.06 1.71 -3.06
C SER A 645 -21.21 1.79 -4.32
N MET A 646 -21.35 2.89 -5.06
CA MET A 646 -20.42 3.21 -6.14
C MET A 646 -19.14 3.81 -5.54
N GLN A 647 -18.01 3.59 -6.20
CA GLN A 647 -16.72 4.20 -5.86
C GLN A 647 -16.09 4.80 -7.12
N VAL A 648 -15.43 5.93 -6.97
CA VAL A 648 -14.62 6.57 -8.02
C VAL A 648 -13.14 6.32 -7.75
N GLU A 649 -12.43 5.83 -8.75
CA GLU A 649 -10.99 5.58 -8.71
C GLU A 649 -10.28 6.34 -9.84
N ILE A 650 -9.06 6.81 -9.57
CA ILE A 650 -8.19 7.39 -10.61
C ILE A 650 -7.61 6.27 -11.48
N LYS A 651 -7.82 6.36 -12.80
CA LYS A 651 -7.19 5.49 -13.80
C LYS A 651 -5.69 5.77 -13.85
N LYS A 652 -4.87 4.71 -13.70
CA LYS A 652 -3.40 4.76 -13.74
C LYS A 652 -2.81 5.87 -12.82
N PRO A 653 -2.82 5.70 -11.48
CA PRO A 653 -2.33 6.69 -10.53
C PRO A 653 -0.88 7.19 -10.77
N ALA A 654 -0.05 6.43 -11.49
CA ALA A 654 1.28 6.85 -11.92
C ALA A 654 1.30 8.12 -12.78
N ARG A 655 0.18 8.44 -13.45
CA ARG A 655 0.05 9.68 -14.21
C ARG A 655 0.09 10.93 -13.33
N ILE A 656 -0.40 10.85 -12.08
CA ILE A 656 -0.28 11.95 -11.12
C ILE A 656 1.18 12.16 -10.75
N SER A 657 1.92 11.07 -10.52
CA SER A 657 3.35 11.14 -10.21
C SER A 657 4.14 11.80 -11.36
N ASN A 658 3.82 11.47 -12.61
CA ASN A 658 4.43 12.11 -13.79
C ASN A 658 4.03 13.58 -13.92
N PHE A 659 2.76 13.92 -13.64
CA PHE A 659 2.30 15.30 -13.63
C PHE A 659 3.08 16.15 -12.62
N LEU A 660 3.24 15.67 -11.39
CA LEU A 660 4.02 16.36 -10.37
C LEU A 660 5.50 16.50 -10.75
N TYR A 661 6.07 15.48 -11.38
CA TYR A 661 7.43 15.54 -11.91
C TYR A 661 7.56 16.61 -13.01
N ASN A 662 6.63 16.65 -13.96
CA ASN A 662 6.64 17.66 -15.02
C ASN A 662 6.43 19.08 -14.44
N LEU A 663 5.54 19.22 -13.46
CA LEU A 663 5.27 20.50 -12.79
C LEU A 663 6.52 21.06 -12.08
N TYR A 664 7.45 20.21 -11.66
CA TYR A 664 8.73 20.67 -11.11
C TYR A 664 9.61 21.36 -12.16
N PHE A 665 9.69 20.81 -13.37
CA PHE A 665 10.47 21.40 -14.47
C PHE A 665 9.70 22.46 -15.27
N ALA A 666 8.42 22.68 -14.94
CA ALA A 666 7.56 23.60 -15.64
C ALA A 666 8.01 25.06 -15.45
N THR A 667 7.85 25.87 -16.50
CA THR A 667 8.08 27.31 -16.46
C THR A 667 7.05 28.00 -15.56
N ALA A 668 7.31 29.26 -15.20
CA ALA A 668 6.33 30.04 -14.44
C ALA A 668 4.99 30.17 -15.17
N GLU A 669 5.03 30.28 -16.51
CA GLU A 669 3.84 30.36 -17.37
C GLU A 669 3.04 29.04 -17.38
N GLU A 670 3.72 27.90 -17.49
CA GLU A 670 3.07 26.58 -17.43
C GLU A 670 2.44 26.32 -16.05
N LYS A 671 3.11 26.74 -14.97
CA LYS A 671 2.55 26.67 -13.60
C LYS A 671 1.32 27.58 -13.46
N ASP A 672 1.34 28.77 -14.05
CA ASP A 672 0.21 29.70 -14.09
C ASP A 672 -0.99 29.14 -14.87
N GLU A 673 -0.76 28.48 -16.01
CA GLU A 673 -1.83 27.81 -16.77
C GLU A 673 -2.53 26.71 -15.95
N VAL A 674 -1.75 25.89 -15.22
CA VAL A 674 -2.31 24.88 -14.31
C VAL A 674 -3.12 25.54 -13.19
N SER A 675 -2.63 26.65 -12.64
CA SER A 675 -3.35 27.43 -11.62
C SER A 675 -4.70 27.94 -12.14
N LYS A 676 -4.72 28.53 -13.34
CA LYS A 676 -5.94 29.04 -13.96
C LYS A 676 -7.01 27.96 -14.16
N LYS A 677 -6.60 26.75 -14.54
CA LYS A 677 -7.53 25.62 -14.73
C LYS A 677 -8.20 25.19 -13.43
N ILE A 678 -7.44 25.00 -12.35
CA ILE A 678 -8.03 24.62 -11.06
C ILE A 678 -8.89 25.75 -10.48
N GLU A 679 -8.47 27.01 -10.62
CA GLU A 679 -9.26 28.17 -10.19
C GLU A 679 -10.56 28.30 -10.98
N ASN A 680 -10.56 28.01 -12.27
CA ASN A 680 -11.78 27.99 -13.08
C ASN A 680 -12.78 26.93 -12.57
N TYR A 681 -12.31 25.74 -12.21
CA TYR A 681 -13.17 24.72 -11.58
C TYR A 681 -13.74 25.20 -10.24
N ILE A 682 -12.89 25.76 -9.38
CA ILE A 682 -13.31 26.29 -8.08
C ILE A 682 -14.34 27.41 -8.26
N TYR A 683 -14.14 28.30 -9.24
CA TYR A 683 -15.08 29.35 -9.60
C TYR A 683 -16.44 28.80 -10.05
N LYS A 684 -16.46 27.80 -10.95
CA LYS A 684 -17.70 27.12 -11.36
C LYS A 684 -18.44 26.50 -10.17
N LEU A 685 -17.70 25.92 -9.23
CA LEU A 685 -18.29 25.38 -8.01
C LEU A 685 -18.86 26.48 -7.12
N LYS A 686 -18.18 27.63 -6.98
CA LYS A 686 -18.73 28.80 -6.29
C LYS A 686 -20.03 29.29 -6.94
N LEU A 687 -20.03 29.48 -8.26
CA LEU A 687 -21.23 29.85 -9.03
C LEU A 687 -22.40 28.88 -8.80
N LEU A 688 -22.10 27.58 -8.70
CA LEU A 688 -23.14 26.58 -8.41
C LEU A 688 -23.68 26.73 -6.99
N LEU A 689 -22.83 26.98 -5.99
CA LEU A 689 -23.25 27.08 -4.59
C LEU A 689 -23.95 28.40 -4.26
N GLU A 690 -23.68 29.45 -5.02
CA GLU A 690 -24.26 30.78 -4.82
C GLU A 690 -25.74 30.83 -5.25
N ASN A 691 -26.57 31.52 -4.45
CA ASN A 691 -27.98 31.79 -4.77
C ASN A 691 -28.39 33.26 -4.59
N LYS A 692 -27.47 34.14 -4.14
CA LYS A 692 -27.55 35.62 -4.11
C LYS A 692 -26.26 36.22 -3.54
N SER A 693 -26.03 37.49 -3.87
CA SER A 693 -24.82 38.31 -3.71
C SER A 693 -24.44 38.65 -2.26
N SER A 694 -23.95 37.68 -1.48
CA SER A 694 -23.13 37.97 -0.29
C SER A 694 -22.12 36.87 -0.01
N PHE A 695 -20.85 37.25 0.04
CA PHE A 695 -19.70 36.36 0.10
C PHE A 695 -19.31 36.07 1.55
N ASN A 696 -19.42 34.81 1.97
CA ASN A 696 -18.75 34.33 3.18
C ASN A 696 -18.39 32.85 3.00
N ASP A 697 -17.15 32.49 3.33
CA ASP A 697 -16.66 31.10 3.31
C ASP A 697 -17.51 30.18 4.20
N SER A 698 -18.10 30.70 5.28
CA SER A 698 -19.07 29.93 6.08
C SER A 698 -20.31 29.53 5.27
N PHE A 699 -20.82 30.43 4.44
CA PHE A 699 -21.98 30.14 3.60
C PHE A 699 -21.65 29.11 2.52
N LEU A 700 -20.52 29.27 1.83
CA LEU A 700 -20.06 28.30 0.82
C LEU A 700 -19.84 26.92 1.43
N ARG A 701 -19.28 26.86 2.65
CA ARG A 701 -19.11 25.62 3.40
C ARG A 701 -20.45 24.95 3.64
N ASP A 702 -21.43 25.70 4.15
CA ASP A 702 -22.74 25.18 4.53
C ASP A 702 -23.56 24.75 3.30
N GLU A 703 -23.50 25.49 2.19
CA GLU A 703 -24.15 25.10 0.93
C GLU A 703 -23.48 23.88 0.28
N LEU A 704 -22.14 23.80 0.30
CA LEU A 704 -21.41 22.61 -0.16
C LEU A 704 -21.78 21.39 0.70
N GLU A 705 -21.93 21.60 2.00
CA GLU A 705 -22.36 20.58 2.94
C GLU A 705 -23.80 20.13 2.66
N LYS A 706 -24.75 21.05 2.40
CA LYS A 706 -26.13 20.73 1.96
C LYS A 706 -26.19 20.02 0.61
N LEU A 707 -25.28 20.34 -0.32
CA LEU A 707 -25.21 19.69 -1.63
C LEU A 707 -24.76 18.22 -1.50
N ILE A 708 -23.86 17.94 -0.56
CA ILE A 708 -23.26 16.62 -0.35
C ILE A 708 -24.02 15.77 0.70
N LEU A 709 -24.59 16.37 1.75
CA LEU A 709 -25.35 15.68 2.80
C LEU A 709 -26.74 15.34 2.31
N VAL A 710 -26.87 14.17 1.69
CA VAL A 710 -28.16 13.74 1.16
C VAL A 710 -28.95 12.82 2.09
N ASN A 711 -28.41 12.44 3.27
CA ASN A 711 -29.12 11.80 4.40
C ASN A 711 -28.21 11.74 5.67
N GLU A 712 -28.80 11.70 6.87
CA GLU A 712 -28.17 11.66 8.21
C GLU A 712 -26.96 10.70 8.32
N GLY A 713 -25.74 11.18 8.06
CA GLY A 713 -24.52 10.53 8.53
C GLY A 713 -23.33 10.37 7.59
N LYS A 714 -23.20 11.08 6.46
CA LYS A 714 -21.93 11.10 5.69
C LYS A 714 -21.44 12.50 5.32
N THR A 715 -20.16 12.74 5.60
CA THR A 715 -19.49 14.04 5.49
C THR A 715 -18.75 14.21 4.16
N ARG A 716 -18.35 15.47 3.85
CA ARG A 716 -17.47 15.84 2.74
C ARG A 716 -16.23 14.94 2.71
N ASN A 717 -16.08 14.10 1.68
CA ASN A 717 -14.96 13.16 1.57
C ASN A 717 -14.38 13.11 0.16
N LYS A 718 -13.20 12.48 0.00
CA LYS A 718 -12.49 12.45 -1.29
C LYS A 718 -13.34 11.95 -2.47
N GLN A 719 -14.22 10.96 -2.25
CA GLN A 719 -15.05 10.39 -3.31
C GLN A 719 -16.10 11.38 -3.79
N THR A 720 -16.81 12.03 -2.86
CA THR A 720 -17.84 13.02 -3.20
C THR A 720 -17.24 14.22 -3.90
N MET A 721 -16.05 14.67 -3.47
CA MET A 721 -15.35 15.80 -4.10
C MET A 721 -14.91 15.51 -5.55
N ILE A 722 -14.44 14.29 -5.84
CA ILE A 722 -14.08 13.90 -7.21
C ILE A 722 -15.32 13.77 -8.11
N ILE A 723 -16.46 13.32 -7.57
CA ILE A 723 -17.72 13.27 -8.33
C ILE A 723 -18.22 14.67 -8.65
N LEU A 724 -18.18 15.58 -7.67
CA LEU A 724 -18.52 16.99 -7.91
C LEU A 724 -17.63 17.59 -8.99
N TRP A 725 -16.33 17.30 -8.96
CA TRP A 725 -15.43 17.67 -10.04
C TRP A 725 -15.90 17.16 -11.40
N TYR A 726 -16.19 15.86 -11.51
CA TYR A 726 -16.63 15.23 -12.76
C TYR A 726 -17.95 15.82 -13.31
N LEU A 727 -18.86 16.24 -12.43
CA LEU A 727 -20.17 16.78 -12.81
C LEU A 727 -20.13 18.28 -13.13
N VAL A 728 -19.31 19.06 -12.41
CA VAL A 728 -19.33 20.53 -12.50
C VAL A 728 -18.29 21.06 -13.48
N SER A 729 -17.09 20.46 -13.52
CA SER A 729 -16.02 20.93 -14.41
C SER A 729 -16.41 21.03 -15.91
N PRO A 730 -17.19 20.08 -16.49
CA PRO A 730 -17.61 20.16 -17.89
C PRO A 730 -18.58 21.31 -18.22
N LEU A 731 -19.26 21.89 -17.22
CA LEU A 731 -20.33 22.86 -17.45
C LEU A 731 -19.78 24.23 -17.87
N LYS A 732 -20.51 24.94 -18.72
CA LYS A 732 -20.27 26.36 -19.01
C LYS A 732 -20.88 27.23 -17.90
N ASN A 733 -20.30 28.40 -17.65
CA ASN A 733 -20.76 29.31 -16.60
C ASN A 733 -22.23 29.71 -16.79
N ASP A 734 -22.65 30.01 -18.02
CA ASP A 734 -24.04 30.38 -18.32
C ASP A 734 -25.03 29.25 -18.03
N VAL A 735 -24.64 28.00 -18.26
CA VAL A 735 -25.47 26.82 -17.94
C VAL A 735 -25.63 26.68 -16.43
N ILE A 736 -24.55 26.87 -15.67
CA ILE A 736 -24.60 26.84 -14.19
C ILE A 736 -25.54 27.93 -13.66
N ILE A 737 -25.48 29.13 -14.23
CA ILE A 737 -26.32 30.26 -13.81
C ILE A 737 -27.78 29.99 -14.15
N ASN A 738 -28.08 29.57 -15.38
CA ASN A 738 -29.45 29.41 -15.87
C ASN A 738 -30.18 28.19 -15.28
N TYR A 739 -29.44 27.12 -14.97
CA TYR A 739 -30.01 25.84 -14.50
C TYR A 739 -29.54 25.45 -13.08
N ASN A 740 -29.14 26.43 -12.27
CA ASN A 740 -28.48 26.24 -10.97
C ASN A 740 -29.20 25.21 -10.07
N GLU A 741 -30.50 25.41 -9.81
CA GLU A 741 -31.29 24.55 -8.92
C GLU A 741 -31.54 23.15 -9.51
N GLU A 742 -31.71 23.05 -10.83
CA GLU A 742 -31.87 21.77 -11.53
C GLU A 742 -30.59 20.94 -11.47
N ILE A 743 -29.44 21.59 -11.67
CA ILE A 743 -28.11 20.99 -11.54
C ILE A 743 -27.91 20.50 -10.10
N LYS A 744 -28.19 21.33 -9.09
CA LYS A 744 -28.11 20.93 -7.66
C LYS A 744 -28.98 19.72 -7.37
N LYS A 745 -30.22 19.70 -7.87
CA LYS A 745 -31.16 18.59 -7.68
C LYS A 745 -30.64 17.30 -8.33
N SER A 746 -30.12 17.39 -9.54
CA SER A 746 -29.57 16.23 -10.25
C SER A 746 -28.29 15.70 -9.60
N ILE A 747 -27.37 16.58 -9.17
CA ILE A 747 -26.19 16.22 -8.38
C ILE A 747 -26.61 15.50 -7.09
N LYS A 748 -27.58 16.03 -6.34
CA LYS A 748 -28.11 15.37 -5.13
C LYS A 748 -28.65 13.98 -5.43
N ASN A 749 -29.36 13.79 -6.55
CA ASN A 749 -29.86 12.49 -6.98
C ASN A 749 -28.73 11.49 -7.28
N ILE A 750 -27.73 11.92 -8.05
CA ILE A 750 -26.54 11.11 -8.37
C ILE A 750 -25.79 10.73 -7.09
N LEU A 751 -25.59 11.67 -6.17
CA LEU A 751 -24.92 11.42 -4.89
C LEU A 751 -25.74 10.49 -3.98
N ARG A 752 -27.09 10.52 -4.01
CA ARG A 752 -27.94 9.53 -3.33
C ARG A 752 -27.67 8.12 -3.84
N LEU A 753 -27.67 7.95 -5.17
CA LEU A 753 -27.41 6.67 -5.82
C LEU A 753 -25.98 6.17 -5.56
N PHE A 754 -25.03 7.09 -5.38
CA PHE A 754 -23.66 6.75 -5.00
C PHE A 754 -23.55 6.22 -3.55
N ILE A 755 -24.43 6.64 -2.64
CA ILE A 755 -24.24 6.54 -1.19
C ILE A 755 -25.02 5.41 -0.48
N PHE A 756 -25.92 4.71 -1.18
CA PHE A 756 -26.89 3.68 -0.71
C PHE A 756 -26.79 3.20 0.76
N LYS A 757 -27.88 3.37 1.53
CA LYS A 757 -28.08 2.75 2.84
C LYS A 757 -28.48 1.29 2.68
N LYS A 758 -28.27 0.53 3.76
CA LYS A 758 -28.52 -0.90 3.99
C LYS A 758 -30.02 -1.30 3.91
N ASP A 759 -30.79 -0.84 2.92
CA ASP A 759 -32.18 -1.27 2.78
C ASP A 759 -32.28 -2.62 2.07
N LYS A 760 -33.06 -3.51 2.71
CA LYS A 760 -33.05 -4.98 2.55
C LYS A 760 -33.60 -5.53 1.23
N LEU A 761 -33.90 -4.73 0.20
CA LEU A 761 -34.75 -5.24 -0.90
C LEU A 761 -34.39 -4.84 -2.35
N ILE A 762 -33.24 -4.22 -2.63
CA ILE A 762 -32.91 -3.84 -4.01
C ILE A 762 -31.80 -4.73 -4.58
N ARG A 763 -32.08 -5.39 -5.72
CA ARG A 763 -31.13 -6.26 -6.45
C ARG A 763 -29.96 -5.43 -7.01
N LYS A 764 -28.71 -5.87 -6.81
CA LYS A 764 -27.46 -5.14 -7.11
C LYS A 764 -27.23 -4.71 -8.57
N THR A 765 -27.81 -5.42 -9.54
CA THR A 765 -27.73 -5.08 -10.97
C THR A 765 -28.41 -3.74 -11.29
N ASP A 766 -29.36 -3.35 -10.45
CA ASP A 766 -30.18 -2.14 -10.61
C ASP A 766 -29.41 -0.85 -10.24
N VAL A 767 -28.53 -0.88 -9.24
CA VAL A 767 -27.86 0.34 -8.72
C VAL A 767 -26.84 0.92 -9.70
N LYS A 768 -26.01 0.08 -10.35
CA LYS A 768 -25.03 0.56 -11.34
C LYS A 768 -25.74 1.10 -12.58
N GLN A 769 -26.80 0.43 -13.03
CA GLN A 769 -27.62 0.87 -14.15
C GLN A 769 -28.28 2.20 -13.83
N ARG A 770 -28.98 2.34 -12.70
CA ARG A 770 -29.57 3.61 -12.25
C ARG A 770 -28.55 4.73 -12.11
N PHE A 771 -27.37 4.45 -11.53
CA PHE A 771 -26.31 5.45 -11.42
C PHE A 771 -25.83 5.90 -12.79
N ASN A 772 -25.53 4.96 -13.69
CA ASN A 772 -25.13 5.30 -15.06
C ASN A 772 -26.25 6.06 -15.79
N SER A 773 -27.50 5.63 -15.71
CA SER A 773 -28.64 6.34 -16.30
C SER A 773 -28.79 7.77 -15.76
N ALA A 774 -28.61 7.99 -14.46
CA ALA A 774 -28.64 9.33 -13.87
C ALA A 774 -27.48 10.21 -14.34
N ILE A 775 -26.28 9.63 -14.52
CA ILE A 775 -25.16 10.32 -15.16
C ILE A 775 -25.50 10.64 -16.62
N ASP A 776 -26.03 9.68 -17.37
CA ASP A 776 -26.40 9.84 -18.77
C ASP A 776 -27.41 10.97 -18.98
N GLU A 777 -28.43 11.02 -18.13
CA GLU A 777 -29.45 12.08 -18.09
C GLU A 777 -28.84 13.44 -17.72
N TYR A 778 -27.98 13.49 -16.70
CA TYR A 778 -27.27 14.74 -16.32
C TYR A 778 -26.44 15.29 -17.48
N TRP A 779 -25.69 14.42 -18.16
CA TRP A 779 -24.86 14.80 -19.30
C TRP A 779 -25.73 15.27 -20.48
N ALA A 780 -26.84 14.60 -20.74
CA ALA A 780 -27.79 14.99 -21.78
C ALA A 780 -28.42 16.37 -21.53
N ASN A 781 -28.78 16.65 -20.27
CA ASN A 781 -29.52 17.85 -19.91
C ASN A 781 -28.63 19.08 -19.76
N PHE A 782 -27.40 18.93 -19.27
CA PHE A 782 -26.56 20.09 -18.88
C PHE A 782 -25.24 20.19 -19.64
N VAL A 783 -24.68 19.07 -20.11
CA VAL A 783 -23.37 19.08 -20.79
C VAL A 783 -23.53 19.14 -22.32
N SER A 784 -24.52 18.45 -22.91
CA SER A 784 -24.77 18.46 -24.36
C SER A 784 -25.59 19.63 -24.91
N LEU A 785 -25.90 20.65 -24.08
CA LEU A 785 -26.45 21.93 -24.54
C LEU A 785 -25.51 22.71 -25.49
N ASP A 786 -24.37 22.10 -25.87
CA ASP A 786 -23.37 22.62 -26.79
C ASP A 786 -23.72 22.48 -28.29
N ASN A 787 -24.67 21.61 -28.69
CA ASN A 787 -24.88 21.31 -30.12
C ASN A 787 -26.11 21.94 -30.80
N ASN A 788 -27.08 22.49 -30.06
CA ASN A 788 -28.30 23.03 -30.67
C ASN A 788 -28.24 24.53 -31.03
N ASN A 789 -27.31 25.30 -30.46
CA ASN A 789 -27.18 26.74 -30.75
C ASN A 789 -26.37 27.09 -32.02
N LYS A 790 -25.82 26.09 -32.73
CA LYS A 790 -25.27 26.29 -34.08
C LYS A 790 -26.34 26.21 -35.17
N ASN A 791 -27.35 25.34 -35.01
CA ASN A 791 -28.37 25.11 -36.04
C ASN A 791 -29.49 26.17 -36.08
N GLU A 792 -29.65 27.01 -35.06
CA GLU A 792 -30.64 28.10 -35.08
C GLU A 792 -30.11 29.41 -35.67
N ARG A 793 -28.78 29.58 -35.77
CA ARG A 793 -28.17 30.72 -36.47
C ARG A 793 -28.07 30.51 -37.99
N GLU A 794 -28.10 29.26 -38.45
CA GLU A 794 -28.13 28.90 -39.88
C GLU A 794 -29.55 28.73 -40.45
N LYS A 795 -30.60 28.81 -39.61
CA LYS A 795 -32.01 28.68 -40.06
C LYS A 795 -32.76 30.01 -40.22
N LYS A 796 -32.12 31.16 -40.00
CA LYS A 796 -32.72 32.50 -40.18
C LYS A 796 -32.26 33.24 -41.44
N ASN A 797 -31.31 32.69 -42.17
CA ASN A 797 -30.95 33.16 -43.51
C ASN A 797 -31.11 31.96 -44.45
N ASP A 798 -32.27 31.83 -45.08
CA ASP A 798 -32.42 31.32 -46.45
C ASP A 798 -33.84 30.76 -46.67
N GLU A 799 -34.67 31.55 -47.34
CA GLU A 799 -35.57 31.09 -48.40
C GLU A 799 -36.13 32.32 -49.16
N PRO A 800 -36.46 32.23 -50.45
CA PRO A 800 -35.63 31.74 -51.55
C PRO A 800 -35.61 32.73 -52.72
N LEU A 801 -34.55 32.74 -53.53
CA LEU A 801 -34.63 33.27 -54.91
C LEU A 801 -33.96 32.34 -55.90
N ILE A 802 -34.65 32.18 -57.02
CA ILE A 802 -34.70 31.04 -57.91
C ILE A 802 -33.88 31.32 -59.19
N LYS A 803 -33.31 30.24 -59.75
CA LYS A 803 -32.90 29.99 -61.15
C LYS A 803 -31.63 30.67 -61.71
N GLY A 804 -30.75 29.84 -62.29
CA GLY A 804 -30.01 30.20 -63.50
C GLY A 804 -28.69 29.48 -63.75
N LYS A 805 -28.74 28.39 -64.55
CA LYS A 805 -27.58 27.69 -65.14
C LYS A 805 -26.65 28.63 -65.93
N LYS A 806 -25.33 28.37 -65.96
CA LYS A 806 -24.54 28.05 -67.18
C LYS A 806 -23.03 27.89 -66.93
N ALA A 807 -22.41 27.17 -67.86
CA ALA A 807 -21.12 26.54 -67.83
C ALA A 807 -19.92 27.43 -68.26
N THR A 808 -18.74 27.01 -67.80
CA THR A 808 -17.38 27.06 -68.41
C THR A 808 -17.12 28.00 -69.61
N LYS A 809 -16.07 28.84 -69.53
CA LYS A 809 -14.89 28.79 -70.43
C LYS A 809 -13.76 29.77 -70.07
N LYS A 810 -12.57 29.31 -70.48
CA LYS A 810 -11.19 29.81 -70.48
C LYS A 810 -10.94 31.18 -71.15
N ILE A 811 -9.77 31.76 -70.81
CA ILE A 811 -8.74 32.43 -71.68
C ILE A 811 -8.77 33.98 -71.87
N VAL A 812 -7.72 34.63 -71.30
CA VAL A 812 -6.67 35.52 -71.90
C VAL A 812 -6.93 37.03 -72.16
N ARG A 813 -6.04 37.86 -71.53
CA ARG A 813 -5.38 39.16 -71.92
C ARG A 813 -6.30 40.34 -72.35
N THR A 814 -6.01 41.65 -72.18
CA THR A 814 -4.79 42.44 -71.89
C THR A 814 -5.19 43.89 -71.57
N ASN A 815 -4.37 44.56 -70.73
CA ASN A 815 -3.83 45.93 -70.81
C ASN A 815 -4.67 47.24 -70.78
N VAL A 816 -3.95 48.26 -70.26
CA VAL A 816 -3.99 49.72 -70.52
C VAL A 816 -4.79 50.53 -69.46
N VAL A 817 -4.31 51.57 -68.75
CA VAL A 817 -3.00 52.25 -68.52
C VAL A 817 -3.26 53.46 -67.58
N ASN A 818 -2.26 53.80 -66.74
CA ASN A 818 -1.89 55.11 -66.12
C ASN A 818 -2.95 55.94 -65.33
N LYS A 819 -2.61 56.58 -64.20
CA LYS A 819 -1.63 57.67 -64.08
C LYS A 819 -1.30 57.98 -62.60
N ARG A 820 0.02 58.15 -62.36
CA ARG A 820 0.72 59.22 -61.59
C ARG A 820 0.55 59.27 -60.06
N LYS A 821 1.64 59.03 -59.30
CA LYS A 821 2.72 59.99 -58.87
C LYS A 821 2.22 60.88 -57.72
N SER A 822 2.96 61.25 -56.69
CA SER A 822 4.35 61.07 -56.23
C SER A 822 4.43 61.79 -54.86
N ASP A 823 5.29 61.37 -53.93
CA ASP A 823 6.39 62.17 -53.31
C ASP A 823 6.18 62.14 -51.78
N ILE A 824 7.09 61.64 -50.92
CA ILE A 824 8.49 61.96 -50.59
C ILE A 824 8.59 62.77 -49.27
N GLN A 825 9.59 62.36 -48.46
CA GLN A 825 10.33 63.07 -47.38
C GLN A 825 9.65 63.23 -46.00
N LYS A 826 10.21 62.64 -44.93
CA LYS A 826 11.49 62.86 -44.20
C LYS A 826 11.38 64.02 -43.21
N GLU A 827 11.65 63.73 -41.94
CA GLU A 827 12.64 64.36 -41.03
C GLU A 827 12.42 63.76 -39.62
N ASN A 828 13.29 62.90 -39.09
CA ASN A 828 14.65 63.08 -38.54
C ASN A 828 14.78 64.05 -37.36
N ASP A 829 15.41 63.49 -36.31
CA ASP A 829 16.49 64.08 -35.51
C ASP A 829 16.14 65.01 -34.33
N LYS A 830 16.38 64.49 -33.11
CA LYS A 830 17.68 64.56 -32.38
C LYS A 830 17.61 65.05 -30.92
N ASN A 831 18.42 64.33 -30.12
CA ASN A 831 19.32 64.78 -29.05
C ASN A 831 18.75 65.02 -27.63
N LYS A 832 19.18 64.19 -26.65
CA LYS A 832 20.32 64.38 -25.70
C LYS A 832 19.81 65.05 -24.41
N THR A 833 20.16 64.76 -23.15
CA THR A 833 21.37 64.25 -22.45
C THR A 833 20.99 64.19 -20.95
N VAL A 834 21.32 63.16 -20.16
CA VAL A 834 22.40 63.11 -19.14
C VAL A 834 21.93 63.08 -17.66
N ASN A 835 22.49 62.06 -16.96
CA ASN A 835 22.90 61.89 -15.56
C ASN A 835 21.97 61.67 -14.35
N ASP A 836 22.38 60.60 -13.62
CA ASP A 836 22.64 60.44 -12.19
C ASP A 836 21.54 60.76 -11.15
N ASN A 837 21.15 59.72 -10.41
CA ASN A 837 21.54 59.57 -9.00
C ASN A 837 21.01 58.26 -8.41
N GLY A 838 21.91 57.51 -7.75
CA GLY A 838 21.57 56.48 -6.77
C GLY A 838 21.20 57.08 -5.40
N PRO A 839 21.39 56.34 -4.30
CA PRO A 839 20.34 55.55 -3.65
C PRO A 839 19.96 56.11 -2.27
N LYS A 840 18.74 55.82 -1.77
CA LYS A 840 18.45 55.94 -0.32
C LYS A 840 17.53 54.83 0.19
N ASN A 841 18.09 54.11 1.16
CA ASN A 841 17.45 53.29 2.18
C ASN A 841 16.23 53.97 2.82
N VAL A 842 15.17 53.21 3.13
CA VAL A 842 14.54 53.21 4.47
C VAL A 842 14.00 51.81 4.76
N ALA A 843 14.35 51.30 5.93
CA ALA A 843 13.93 50.05 6.53
C ALA A 843 12.40 50.01 6.80
N ILE A 844 11.81 48.82 6.74
CA ILE A 844 10.60 48.52 7.54
C ILE A 844 10.87 47.26 8.35
N ASN A 845 10.68 47.44 9.65
CA ASN A 845 10.95 46.53 10.74
C ASN A 845 10.03 45.31 10.75
N ILE A 846 10.60 44.27 11.33
CA ILE A 846 10.02 43.00 11.77
C ILE A 846 9.23 43.21 13.06
N ASN A 847 8.11 42.49 13.20
CA ASN A 847 7.52 41.87 14.40
C ASN A 847 5.99 41.78 14.19
N LEU A 848 5.21 40.80 14.61
CA LEU A 848 5.28 39.56 15.40
C LEU A 848 3.80 39.16 15.49
N PHE A 849 3.42 37.88 15.38
CA PHE A 849 2.29 37.35 16.16
C PHE A 849 2.41 35.82 16.26
N ASN A 850 3.07 35.42 17.34
CA ASN A 850 2.67 34.25 18.12
C ASN A 850 1.31 34.59 18.77
N GLN A 851 0.34 33.68 18.68
CA GLN A 851 -0.67 33.54 19.73
C GLN A 851 -0.92 32.06 19.96
N ASP A 852 -0.51 31.63 21.15
CA ASP A 852 -0.95 30.45 21.86
C ASP A 852 -2.48 30.44 22.01
N THR A 853 -3.07 29.26 21.88
CA THR A 853 -4.33 28.95 22.58
C THR A 853 -4.19 27.57 23.22
N THR A 854 -3.84 27.61 24.49
CA THR A 854 -4.17 26.62 25.52
C THR A 854 -5.66 26.32 25.48
N ILE A 855 -6.04 25.04 25.51
CA ILE A 855 -7.39 24.61 25.88
C ILE A 855 -7.23 23.71 27.10
N ASP A 856 -7.63 24.24 28.24
CA ASP A 856 -7.76 23.55 29.52
C ASP A 856 -8.82 22.45 29.45
N TYR A 857 -8.50 21.32 30.07
CA TYR A 857 -9.45 20.28 30.46
C TYR A 857 -9.81 20.48 31.94
N GLU A 858 -11.00 20.98 32.23
CA GLU A 858 -11.66 20.75 33.50
C GLU A 858 -13.14 20.36 33.29
N ASN A 859 -13.50 19.26 33.97
CA ASN A 859 -14.79 18.56 34.11
C ASN A 859 -15.25 17.61 32.99
#